data_AF-A0A494SY39-F1
#
_entry.id   AF-A0A494SY39-F1
#
_cell.length_a   1.000
_cell.length_b   1.000
_cell.length_c   1.000
_cell.angle_alpha   90.00
_cell.angle_beta   90.00
_cell.angle_gamma   90.00
#
_symmetry.space_group_name_H-M   'P 1'
#
loop_
_entity.id
_entity.type
_entity.pdbx_description
1 polymer ?
#
loop_
_entity_poly.entity_id
_entity_poly.type
_entity_poly.pdbx_seq_one_letter_code
_entity_poly.pdbx_strand_id
1 'polypeptide(L)'
;MPGALTRPQIAARATDRGRPISQALASTVLTATGGCPRTVDVALDAAQRADIDSSVTKAVVDAVYEHHVEVLGSMSDIDRTVVALAHYGVGSDPDAMHDLLDARADTAAILAHAVDFGVLTASGTALPDVDRALDDVMGRRLSALLTRLLEYRVKTDTLDIPTAVTLTCSGIRHPELAAFLVSSADEAPPVSAATLYEHAVTAGADPLPLASRRGETAALLGDFASAERYCDSVLEHHDTVDTLQLRTAIRTSATVAAERGMMSRSASLYTWLGPGRVGADADLAVTTMLVAGDRAAADAVCTNIGAAPPTTSGAASKLLADGLRQSIDAVSTLAATTATSTLMRSVSLTDNMIRRATPDSAAAIAILFSLHCGDLPRAESTASSALAALPSGHPDTARITLLHAWTTMLSGDLAGAQTRIDSLRIPLSHSRNLLFLHGLRVAIARRSGDPGSLRKAWDDAQDVIASYSVDLLSLLPLGELWLAAVRVEQPERMTHLIAQADAVIADLGEPLAWSSSLHWYGVQAAILAEHPAELVPHARALARAAESNQYGAALAAAGRAWLGVLQGHPDPAEVEDAARALTRFGLSWDGARLASEAALRVEDTRAATALLQVARTLRLPASAPTSEVAEEPKGSLSAREAEVAELLVLGVTYREAGARLYISAKTVEHHVARIRRRLGAGSRSELLSMLRALGYGSGSTEV
;
A
#
# COMPACT_ATOMS: atom_id res chain seq x y z
N MET A 1 -37.01 39.47 0.36
CA MET A 1 -36.90 38.09 0.84
C MET A 1 -36.17 38.09 2.17
N PRO A 2 -36.79 37.66 3.29
CA PRO A 2 -36.03 37.42 4.51
C PRO A 2 -34.96 36.36 4.22
N GLY A 3 -33.70 36.67 4.49
CA GLY A 3 -32.59 35.75 4.20
C GLY A 3 -32.67 34.45 5.01
N ALA A 4 -32.08 33.38 4.49
CA ALA A 4 -31.98 32.10 5.17
C ALA A 4 -31.32 32.28 6.55
N LEU A 5 -31.95 31.73 7.59
CA LEU A 5 -31.48 31.80 8.96
C LEU A 5 -30.25 30.93 9.15
N THR A 6 -29.22 31.49 9.76
CA THR A 6 -28.00 30.77 10.17
C THR A 6 -28.25 29.96 11.43
N ARG A 7 -27.40 28.95 11.70
CA ARG A 7 -27.47 28.14 12.93
C ARG A 7 -27.57 28.97 14.23
N PRO A 8 -26.76 30.04 14.44
CA PRO A 8 -26.92 30.90 15.62
C PRO A 8 -28.27 31.62 15.69
N GLN A 9 -28.80 32.06 14.54
CA GLN A 9 -30.11 32.71 14.47
C GLN A 9 -31.25 31.74 14.78
N ILE A 10 -31.15 30.47 14.36
CA ILE A 10 -32.11 29.42 14.70
C ILE A 10 -32.10 29.15 16.21
N ALA A 11 -30.91 29.04 16.84
CA ALA A 11 -30.79 28.83 18.28
C ALA A 11 -31.33 30.01 19.10
N ALA A 12 -31.07 31.26 18.65
CA ALA A 12 -31.64 32.45 19.26
C ALA A 12 -33.18 32.44 19.16
N ARG A 13 -33.71 32.15 17.96
CA ARG A 13 -35.16 32.07 17.71
C ARG A 13 -35.86 30.99 18.54
N ALA A 14 -35.20 29.85 18.78
CA ALA A 14 -35.71 28.81 19.68
C ALA A 14 -35.77 29.27 21.15
N THR A 15 -34.76 30.04 21.57
CA THR A 15 -34.68 30.63 22.92
C THR A 15 -35.78 31.66 23.12
N ASP A 16 -36.01 32.54 22.14
CA ASP A 16 -37.08 33.54 22.17
C ASP A 16 -38.47 32.92 22.24
N ARG A 17 -38.64 31.72 21.67
CA ARG A 17 -39.88 30.93 21.76
C ARG A 17 -40.03 30.15 23.06
N GLY A 18 -39.04 30.16 23.95
CA GLY A 18 -39.16 29.58 25.29
C GLY A 18 -38.68 28.13 25.44
N ARG A 19 -38.05 27.54 24.42
CA ARG A 19 -37.35 26.23 24.54
C ARG A 19 -35.98 26.31 23.88
N PRO A 20 -34.89 26.58 24.64
CA PRO A 20 -33.55 26.57 24.07
C PRO A 20 -33.20 25.17 23.55
N ILE A 21 -32.53 25.12 22.40
CA ILE A 21 -32.12 23.88 21.74
C ILE A 21 -30.59 23.74 21.72
N SER A 22 -30.10 22.50 21.64
CA SER A 22 -28.66 22.24 21.51
C SER A 22 -28.14 22.69 20.13
N GLN A 23 -26.82 22.92 20.04
CA GLN A 23 -26.16 23.22 18.76
C GLN A 23 -26.32 22.09 17.73
N ALA A 24 -26.36 20.84 18.19
CA ALA A 24 -26.61 19.68 17.34
C ALA A 24 -28.02 19.76 16.73
N LEU A 25 -29.05 19.99 17.55
CA LEU A 25 -30.43 20.10 17.07
C LEU A 25 -30.63 21.33 16.16
N ALA A 26 -30.01 22.47 16.49
CA ALA A 26 -30.03 23.65 15.62
C ALA A 26 -29.38 23.38 14.25
N SER A 27 -28.36 22.52 14.20
CA SER A 27 -27.73 22.09 12.94
C SER A 27 -28.64 21.15 12.15
N THR A 28 -29.35 20.23 12.83
CA THR A 28 -30.37 19.38 12.19
C THR A 28 -31.52 20.22 11.62
N VAL A 29 -32.04 21.20 12.38
CA VAL A 29 -33.09 22.13 11.91
C VAL A 29 -32.62 22.90 10.68
N LEU A 30 -31.39 23.43 10.69
CA LEU A 30 -30.83 24.13 9.54
C LEU A 30 -30.75 23.23 8.31
N THR A 31 -30.32 21.98 8.50
CA THR A 31 -30.15 21.00 7.42
C THR A 31 -31.50 20.62 6.82
N ALA A 32 -32.51 20.35 7.65
CA ALA A 32 -33.84 19.95 7.20
C ALA A 32 -34.63 21.09 6.52
N THR A 33 -34.39 22.34 6.91
CA THR A 33 -35.21 23.49 6.47
C THR A 33 -34.51 24.43 5.49
N GLY A 34 -33.20 24.26 5.27
CA GLY A 34 -32.36 25.21 4.54
C GLY A 34 -32.31 26.61 5.17
N GLY A 35 -32.77 26.75 6.42
CA GLY A 35 -32.87 28.03 7.11
C GLY A 35 -34.06 28.88 6.67
N CYS A 36 -35.04 28.36 5.92
CA CYS A 36 -36.23 29.14 5.59
C CYS A 36 -37.03 29.47 6.87
N PRO A 37 -37.35 30.75 7.14
CA PRO A 37 -37.98 31.14 8.40
C PRO A 37 -39.30 30.41 8.70
N ARG A 38 -40.11 30.09 7.69
CA ARG A 38 -41.39 29.41 7.88
C ARG A 38 -41.22 27.95 8.29
N THR A 39 -40.39 27.19 7.59
CA THR A 39 -40.09 25.78 7.93
C THR A 39 -39.27 25.67 9.22
N VAL A 40 -38.39 26.63 9.53
CA VAL A 40 -37.73 26.72 10.85
C VAL A 40 -38.78 26.88 11.96
N ASP A 41 -39.82 27.66 11.74
CA ASP A 41 -40.87 27.85 12.73
C ASP A 41 -41.66 26.55 12.99
N VAL A 42 -41.99 25.80 11.93
CA VAL A 42 -42.58 24.45 12.03
C VAL A 42 -41.69 23.50 12.83
N ALA A 43 -40.39 23.48 12.51
CA ALA A 43 -39.41 22.66 13.20
C ALA A 43 -39.33 23.00 14.70
N LEU A 44 -39.28 24.29 15.05
CA LEU A 44 -39.19 24.72 16.44
C LEU A 44 -40.48 24.44 17.22
N ASP A 45 -41.64 24.60 16.59
CA ASP A 45 -42.94 24.23 17.16
C ASP A 45 -43.03 22.74 17.48
N ALA A 46 -42.56 21.88 16.57
CA ALA A 46 -42.49 20.44 16.80
C ALA A 46 -41.49 20.09 17.91
N ALA A 47 -40.33 20.75 17.93
CA ALA A 47 -39.35 20.61 19.00
C ALA A 47 -39.94 21.00 20.36
N GLN A 48 -40.85 21.96 20.44
CA GLN A 48 -41.54 22.34 21.68
C GLN A 48 -42.55 21.31 22.15
N ARG A 49 -43.32 20.73 21.22
CA ARG A 49 -44.36 19.73 21.51
C ARG A 49 -43.82 18.32 21.75
N ALA A 50 -42.57 18.06 21.38
CA ALA A 50 -41.92 16.77 21.59
C ALA A 50 -41.83 16.42 23.09
N ASP A 51 -42.43 15.27 23.45
CA ASP A 51 -42.44 14.68 24.78
C ASP A 51 -41.05 14.13 25.15
N ILE A 52 -40.79 13.97 26.45
CA ILE A 52 -39.49 13.54 27.01
C ILE A 52 -39.07 12.16 26.49
N ASP A 53 -40.05 11.27 26.22
CA ASP A 53 -39.81 9.90 25.74
C ASP A 53 -39.57 9.80 24.22
N SER A 54 -39.84 10.87 23.46
CA SER A 54 -39.65 10.92 22.00
C SER A 54 -38.33 11.60 21.62
N SER A 55 -37.63 11.08 20.61
CA SER A 55 -36.46 11.77 20.06
C SER A 55 -36.91 13.10 19.44
N VAL A 56 -36.58 14.22 20.10
CA VAL A 56 -36.90 15.59 19.63
C VAL A 56 -36.44 15.80 18.19
N THR A 57 -35.28 15.24 17.82
CA THR A 57 -34.76 15.29 16.44
C THR A 57 -35.71 14.62 15.46
N LYS A 58 -36.27 13.45 15.80
CA LYS A 58 -37.23 12.75 14.94
C LYS A 58 -38.52 13.55 14.79
N ALA A 59 -39.08 14.07 15.90
CA ALA A 59 -40.29 14.89 15.87
C ALA A 59 -40.13 16.14 14.98
N VAL A 60 -38.95 16.76 15.00
CA VAL A 60 -38.62 17.90 14.13
C VAL A 60 -38.61 17.48 12.66
N VAL A 61 -37.90 16.42 12.31
CA VAL A 61 -37.77 15.96 10.92
C VAL A 61 -39.14 15.52 10.37
N ASP A 62 -39.92 14.78 11.16
CA ASP A 62 -41.25 14.32 10.77
C ASP A 62 -42.19 15.52 10.51
N ALA A 63 -42.19 16.54 11.38
CA ALA A 63 -43.03 17.73 11.19
C ALA A 63 -42.61 18.60 10.00
N VAL A 64 -41.30 18.72 9.72
CA VAL A 64 -40.82 19.44 8.53
C VAL A 64 -41.24 18.69 7.26
N TYR A 65 -41.13 17.37 7.26
CA TYR A 65 -41.61 16.54 6.16
C TYR A 65 -43.12 16.67 5.94
N GLU A 66 -43.94 16.55 7.00
CA GLU A 66 -45.39 16.72 6.91
C GLU A 66 -45.76 18.09 6.33
N HIS A 67 -45.04 19.14 6.73
CA HIS A 67 -45.23 20.48 6.17
C HIS A 67 -44.86 20.55 4.68
N HIS A 68 -43.77 19.91 4.24
CA HIS A 68 -43.42 19.84 2.82
C HIS A 68 -44.53 19.13 2.02
N VAL A 69 -45.06 18.01 2.53
CA VAL A 69 -46.18 17.28 1.90
C VAL A 69 -47.43 18.15 1.82
N GLU A 70 -47.77 18.89 2.88
CA GLU A 70 -48.93 19.80 2.91
C GLU A 70 -48.78 20.94 1.88
N VAL A 71 -47.61 21.61 1.88
CA VAL A 71 -47.30 22.70 0.94
C VAL A 71 -47.39 22.20 -0.50
N LEU A 72 -46.69 21.12 -0.83
CA LEU A 72 -46.72 20.53 -2.18
C LEU A 72 -48.13 20.04 -2.55
N GLY A 73 -48.86 19.46 -1.60
CA GLY A 73 -50.25 19.01 -1.78
C GLY A 73 -51.24 20.14 -2.05
N SER A 74 -50.95 21.38 -1.64
CA SER A 74 -51.77 22.56 -1.90
C SER A 74 -51.49 23.23 -3.26
N MET A 75 -50.34 22.94 -3.88
CA MET A 75 -49.91 23.52 -5.15
C MET A 75 -50.65 22.92 -6.35
N SER A 76 -50.75 23.68 -7.45
CA SER A 76 -51.26 23.16 -8.72
C SER A 76 -50.31 22.13 -9.34
N ASP A 77 -50.79 21.32 -10.28
CA ASP A 77 -49.97 20.31 -10.96
C ASP A 77 -48.75 20.92 -11.69
N ILE A 78 -48.93 22.11 -12.27
CA ILE A 78 -47.85 22.84 -12.96
C ILE A 78 -46.83 23.36 -11.95
N ASP A 79 -47.28 23.92 -10.82
CA ASP A 79 -46.38 24.43 -9.80
C ASP A 79 -45.52 23.32 -9.20
N ARG A 80 -46.12 22.15 -8.90
CA ARG A 80 -45.38 20.96 -8.43
C ARG A 80 -44.34 20.51 -9.44
N THR A 81 -44.67 20.55 -10.74
CA THR A 81 -43.75 20.20 -11.82
C THR A 81 -42.55 21.15 -11.86
N VAL A 82 -42.79 22.47 -11.74
CA VAL A 82 -41.71 23.48 -11.67
C VAL A 82 -40.84 23.27 -10.44
N VAL A 83 -41.45 23.03 -9.27
CA VAL A 83 -40.73 22.77 -8.02
C VAL A 83 -39.88 21.50 -8.12
N ALA A 84 -40.42 20.41 -8.69
CA ALA A 84 -39.69 19.18 -8.92
C ALA A 84 -38.50 19.42 -9.86
N LEU A 85 -38.72 20.00 -11.04
CA LEU A 85 -37.64 20.30 -11.98
C LEU A 85 -36.54 21.16 -11.34
N ALA A 86 -36.91 22.15 -10.54
CA ALA A 86 -35.94 22.97 -9.83
C ALA A 86 -35.18 22.22 -8.74
N HIS A 87 -35.86 21.34 -7.99
CA HIS A 87 -35.24 20.47 -6.99
C HIS A 87 -34.18 19.56 -7.63
N TYR A 88 -34.44 19.05 -8.83
CA TYR A 88 -33.52 18.21 -9.61
C TYR A 88 -32.58 19.02 -10.54
N GLY A 89 -32.31 20.29 -10.22
CA GLY A 89 -31.22 21.06 -10.84
C GLY A 89 -31.56 21.83 -12.12
N VAL A 90 -32.84 21.95 -12.50
CA VAL A 90 -33.29 22.73 -13.68
C VAL A 90 -33.64 24.19 -13.31
N GLY A 91 -33.65 24.54 -12.02
CA GLY A 91 -34.17 25.83 -11.55
C GLY A 91 -33.44 27.07 -12.08
N SER A 92 -32.19 26.92 -12.51
CA SER A 92 -31.35 27.98 -13.08
C SER A 92 -31.29 27.97 -14.61
N ASP A 93 -31.93 26.98 -15.27
CA ASP A 93 -31.91 26.78 -16.72
C ASP A 93 -33.32 27.06 -17.29
N PRO A 94 -33.62 28.31 -17.70
CA PRO A 94 -34.95 28.69 -18.16
C PRO A 94 -35.34 28.00 -19.46
N ASP A 95 -34.39 27.65 -20.32
CA ASP A 95 -34.64 26.97 -21.59
C ASP A 95 -35.04 25.51 -21.34
N ALA A 96 -34.29 24.80 -20.47
CA ALA A 96 -34.66 23.45 -20.05
C ALA A 96 -36.00 23.41 -19.30
N MET A 97 -36.27 24.41 -18.46
CA MET A 97 -37.57 24.54 -17.78
C MET A 97 -38.70 24.74 -18.79
N HIS A 98 -38.49 25.54 -19.83
CA HIS A 98 -39.51 25.78 -20.86
C HIS A 98 -39.80 24.51 -21.69
N ASP A 99 -38.77 23.78 -22.10
CA ASP A 99 -38.90 22.59 -22.93
C ASP A 99 -39.53 21.40 -22.20
N LEU A 100 -39.32 21.30 -20.88
CA LEU A 100 -39.87 20.22 -20.05
C LEU A 100 -41.30 20.50 -19.55
N LEU A 101 -41.76 21.75 -19.60
CA LEU A 101 -43.12 22.13 -19.22
C LEU A 101 -44.08 22.00 -20.40
N ASP A 102 -45.20 21.31 -20.17
CA ASP A 102 -46.26 21.17 -21.19
C ASP A 102 -47.13 22.43 -21.35
N ALA A 103 -46.89 23.47 -20.53
CA ALA A 103 -47.70 24.68 -20.47
C ALA A 103 -46.87 25.93 -20.14
N ARG A 104 -47.33 27.11 -20.58
CA ARG A 104 -46.75 28.39 -20.17
C ARG A 104 -47.10 28.70 -18.73
N ALA A 105 -46.07 28.91 -17.89
CA ALA A 105 -46.19 29.27 -16.49
C ALA A 105 -45.20 30.39 -16.14
N ASP A 106 -45.52 31.19 -15.13
CA ASP A 106 -44.58 32.15 -14.54
C ASP A 106 -43.65 31.42 -13.57
N THR A 107 -42.64 30.75 -14.12
CA THR A 107 -41.70 29.90 -13.37
C THR A 107 -40.97 30.69 -12.29
N ALA A 108 -40.61 31.94 -12.54
CA ALA A 108 -39.93 32.79 -11.58
C ALA A 108 -40.78 33.05 -10.33
N ALA A 109 -42.07 33.36 -10.50
CA ALA A 109 -43.00 33.54 -9.39
C ALA A 109 -43.20 32.25 -8.58
N ILE A 110 -43.31 31.10 -9.27
CA ILE A 110 -43.48 29.79 -8.61
C ILE A 110 -42.25 29.43 -7.78
N LEU A 111 -41.04 29.59 -8.33
CA LEU A 111 -39.80 29.31 -7.62
C LEU A 111 -39.61 30.21 -6.40
N ALA A 112 -39.93 31.51 -6.53
CA ALA A 112 -39.90 32.44 -5.41
C ALA A 112 -40.86 31.98 -4.29
N HIS A 113 -42.07 31.55 -4.65
CA HIS A 113 -43.05 31.08 -3.69
C HIS A 113 -42.61 29.76 -3.02
N ALA A 114 -42.02 28.85 -3.78
CA ALA A 114 -41.47 27.59 -3.27
C ALA A 114 -40.30 27.79 -2.29
N VAL A 115 -39.45 28.80 -2.53
CA VAL A 115 -38.41 29.22 -1.58
C VAL A 115 -39.04 29.83 -0.32
N ASP A 116 -40.06 30.67 -0.45
CA ASP A 116 -40.77 31.28 0.69
C ASP A 116 -41.48 30.24 1.58
N PHE A 117 -41.99 29.15 0.99
CA PHE A 117 -42.56 28.03 1.75
C PHE A 117 -41.52 27.00 2.21
N GLY A 118 -40.26 27.16 1.83
CA GLY A 118 -39.17 26.32 2.30
C GLY A 118 -39.12 24.91 1.70
N VAL A 119 -39.76 24.69 0.54
CA VAL A 119 -39.61 23.44 -0.23
C VAL A 119 -38.45 23.50 -1.25
N LEU A 120 -37.94 24.70 -1.51
CA LEU A 120 -36.70 24.93 -2.25
C LEU A 120 -35.79 25.89 -1.46
N THR A 121 -34.49 25.86 -1.76
CA THR A 121 -33.55 26.87 -1.27
C THR A 121 -33.30 27.93 -2.33
N ALA A 122 -33.00 29.16 -1.90
CA ALA A 122 -32.61 30.24 -2.81
C ALA A 122 -31.31 29.92 -3.58
N SER A 123 -30.47 29.03 -3.05
CA SER A 123 -29.23 28.54 -3.67
C SER A 123 -29.45 27.40 -4.67
N GLY A 124 -30.68 26.88 -4.82
CA GLY A 124 -30.97 25.71 -5.66
C GLY A 124 -30.40 24.39 -5.11
N THR A 125 -29.92 24.38 -3.86
CA THR A 125 -29.48 23.16 -3.18
C THR A 125 -30.70 22.33 -2.76
N ALA A 126 -30.69 21.04 -3.09
CA ALA A 126 -31.73 20.11 -2.67
C ALA A 126 -31.82 20.03 -1.14
N LEU A 127 -33.06 20.08 -0.63
CA LEU A 127 -33.35 19.89 0.79
C LEU A 127 -33.60 18.41 1.07
N PRO A 128 -33.16 17.89 2.24
CA PRO A 128 -33.49 16.53 2.65
C PRO A 128 -35.01 16.31 2.70
N ASP A 129 -35.45 15.08 2.41
CA ASP A 129 -36.85 14.62 2.46
C ASP A 129 -37.83 15.30 1.47
N VAL A 130 -37.40 16.32 0.71
CA VAL A 130 -38.26 16.92 -0.33
C VAL A 130 -38.45 15.97 -1.51
N ASP A 131 -37.44 15.16 -1.84
CA ASP A 131 -37.55 14.06 -2.80
C ASP A 131 -38.66 13.08 -2.41
N ARG A 132 -38.70 12.68 -1.13
CA ARG A 132 -39.74 11.82 -0.56
C ARG A 132 -41.11 12.50 -0.55
N ALA A 133 -41.18 13.78 -0.19
CA ALA A 133 -42.43 14.53 -0.18
C ALA A 133 -42.99 14.73 -1.60
N LEU A 134 -42.12 14.96 -2.59
CA LEU A 134 -42.49 15.01 -4.01
C LEU A 134 -43.02 13.65 -4.48
N ASP A 135 -42.40 12.54 -4.09
CA ASP A 135 -42.86 11.20 -4.46
C ASP A 135 -44.23 10.89 -3.84
N ASP A 136 -44.45 11.21 -2.56
CA ASP A 136 -45.76 11.06 -1.91
C ASP A 136 -46.88 11.84 -2.60
N VAL A 137 -46.57 13.06 -3.05
CA VAL A 137 -47.57 13.98 -3.60
C VAL A 137 -47.82 13.77 -5.10
N MET A 138 -46.80 13.36 -5.87
CA MET A 138 -46.87 13.23 -7.33
C MET A 138 -46.88 11.77 -7.80
N GLY A 139 -46.27 10.85 -7.03
CA GLY A 139 -46.11 9.43 -7.34
C GLY A 139 -45.59 9.20 -8.76
N ARG A 140 -46.33 8.40 -9.54
CA ARG A 140 -45.99 8.05 -10.93
C ARG A 140 -45.73 9.26 -11.84
N ARG A 141 -46.34 10.42 -11.55
CA ARG A 141 -46.10 11.65 -12.33
C ARG A 141 -44.69 12.18 -12.13
N LEU A 142 -44.13 12.06 -10.92
CA LEU A 142 -42.74 12.41 -10.66
C LEU A 142 -41.80 11.51 -11.46
N SER A 143 -42.01 10.19 -11.43
CA SER A 143 -41.18 9.26 -12.20
C SER A 143 -41.21 9.56 -13.72
N ALA A 144 -42.39 9.89 -14.27
CA ALA A 144 -42.53 10.29 -15.66
C ALA A 144 -41.80 11.61 -15.98
N LEU A 145 -41.89 12.60 -15.09
CA LEU A 145 -41.20 13.88 -15.22
C LEU A 145 -39.67 13.72 -15.16
N LEU A 146 -39.16 12.94 -14.21
CA LEU A 146 -37.73 12.67 -14.06
C LEU A 146 -37.18 11.87 -15.25
N THR A 147 -37.99 10.97 -15.83
CA THR A 147 -37.62 10.28 -17.08
C THR A 147 -37.50 11.26 -18.25
N ARG A 148 -38.44 12.20 -18.40
CA ARG A 148 -38.34 13.28 -19.42
C ARG A 148 -37.14 14.18 -19.19
N LEU A 149 -36.85 14.53 -17.93
CA LEU A 149 -35.66 15.30 -17.57
C LEU A 149 -34.39 14.57 -17.99
N LEU A 150 -34.30 13.27 -17.68
CA LEU A 150 -33.19 12.43 -18.12
C LEU A 150 -33.04 12.45 -19.65
N GLU A 151 -34.10 12.15 -20.39
CA GLU A 151 -34.09 12.15 -21.86
C GLU A 151 -33.65 13.51 -22.44
N TYR A 152 -34.10 14.62 -21.83
CA TYR A 152 -33.67 15.96 -22.21
C TYR A 152 -32.16 16.18 -21.96
N ARG A 153 -31.66 15.80 -20.79
CA ARG A 153 -30.24 15.95 -20.42
C ARG A 153 -29.33 15.07 -21.28
N VAL A 154 -29.76 13.85 -21.61
CA VAL A 154 -29.03 12.96 -22.54
C VAL A 154 -29.03 13.56 -23.95
N LYS A 155 -30.18 14.01 -24.45
CA LYS A 155 -30.30 14.60 -25.79
C LYS A 155 -29.48 15.88 -25.96
N THR A 156 -29.31 16.66 -24.90
CA THR A 156 -28.53 17.90 -24.90
C THR A 156 -27.07 17.71 -24.49
N ASP A 157 -26.64 16.48 -24.16
CA ASP A 157 -25.29 16.18 -23.66
C ASP A 157 -24.93 17.00 -22.41
N THR A 158 -25.91 17.22 -21.52
CA THR A 158 -25.76 17.99 -20.28
C THR A 158 -25.95 17.14 -19.02
N LEU A 159 -26.03 15.82 -19.15
CA LEU A 159 -26.12 14.90 -18.01
C LEU A 159 -24.77 14.85 -17.27
N ASP A 160 -24.79 15.14 -15.98
CA ASP A 160 -23.62 15.03 -15.10
C ASP A 160 -23.78 13.91 -14.05
N ILE A 161 -22.66 13.54 -13.41
CA ILE A 161 -22.63 12.46 -12.42
C ILE A 161 -23.55 12.74 -11.22
N PRO A 162 -23.52 13.92 -10.57
CA PRO A 162 -24.41 14.21 -9.44
C PRO A 162 -25.90 14.07 -9.80
N THR A 163 -26.32 14.56 -10.96
CA THR A 163 -27.70 14.44 -11.43
C THR A 163 -28.06 12.98 -11.70
N ALA A 164 -27.19 12.23 -12.39
CA ALA A 164 -27.41 10.81 -12.67
C ALA A 164 -27.57 9.98 -11.39
N VAL A 165 -26.75 10.24 -10.37
CA VAL A 165 -26.87 9.59 -9.05
C VAL A 165 -28.18 9.98 -8.37
N THR A 166 -28.54 11.26 -8.39
CA THR A 166 -29.79 11.74 -7.79
C THR A 166 -31.01 11.07 -8.44
N LEU A 167 -31.08 11.03 -9.78
CA LEU A 167 -32.15 10.36 -10.52
C LEU A 167 -32.24 8.87 -10.17
N THR A 168 -31.09 8.20 -10.01
CA THR A 168 -31.04 6.79 -9.61
C THR A 168 -31.57 6.58 -8.19
N CYS A 169 -31.18 7.44 -7.23
CA CYS A 169 -31.67 7.40 -5.85
C CYS A 169 -33.18 7.63 -5.78
N SER A 170 -33.75 8.42 -6.68
CA SER A 170 -35.19 8.62 -6.84
C SER A 170 -35.91 7.46 -7.54
N GLY A 171 -35.23 6.34 -7.78
CA GLY A 171 -35.80 5.10 -8.30
C GLY A 171 -35.95 5.03 -9.82
N ILE A 172 -35.36 5.97 -10.57
CA ILE A 172 -35.42 5.96 -12.04
C ILE A 172 -34.57 4.82 -12.59
N ARG A 173 -35.20 3.98 -13.42
CA ARG A 173 -34.56 2.88 -14.15
C ARG A 173 -34.67 3.14 -15.65
N HIS A 174 -33.53 3.40 -16.29
CA HIS A 174 -33.50 3.76 -17.71
C HIS A 174 -32.18 3.28 -18.36
N PRO A 175 -32.22 2.68 -19.58
CA PRO A 175 -31.02 2.18 -20.26
C PRO A 175 -29.94 3.24 -20.49
N GLU A 176 -30.31 4.47 -20.86
CA GLU A 176 -29.33 5.55 -21.09
C GLU A 176 -28.70 6.06 -19.80
N LEU A 177 -29.46 6.08 -18.69
CA LEU A 177 -28.92 6.43 -17.37
C LEU A 177 -27.92 5.36 -16.90
N ALA A 178 -28.30 4.09 -17.03
CA ALA A 178 -27.42 2.97 -16.74
C ALA A 178 -26.14 3.05 -17.60
N ALA A 179 -26.25 3.27 -18.90
CA ALA A 179 -25.10 3.39 -19.81
C ALA A 179 -24.18 4.58 -19.45
N PHE A 180 -24.75 5.74 -19.13
CA PHE A 180 -24.00 6.91 -18.70
C PHE A 180 -23.20 6.64 -17.40
N LEU A 181 -23.84 6.01 -16.42
CA LEU A 181 -23.19 5.65 -15.15
C LEU A 181 -22.06 4.62 -15.35
N VAL A 182 -22.26 3.64 -16.24
CA VAL A 182 -21.21 2.67 -16.59
C VAL A 182 -20.03 3.37 -17.26
N SER A 183 -20.27 4.23 -18.25
CA SER A 183 -19.21 4.98 -18.93
C SER A 183 -18.46 5.90 -17.97
N SER A 184 -19.18 6.56 -17.07
CA SER A 184 -18.59 7.42 -16.03
C SER A 184 -17.74 6.60 -15.05
N ALA A 185 -18.19 5.38 -14.72
CA ALA A 185 -17.44 4.47 -13.84
C ALA A 185 -16.15 3.96 -14.49
N ASP A 186 -16.15 3.69 -15.81
CA ASP A 186 -14.97 3.22 -16.55
C ASP A 186 -13.82 4.25 -16.53
N GLU A 187 -14.14 5.55 -16.46
CA GLU A 187 -13.17 6.64 -16.43
C GLU A 187 -12.77 7.07 -15.02
N ALA A 188 -13.56 6.69 -14.01
CA ALA A 188 -13.40 7.13 -12.63
C ALA A 188 -12.31 6.35 -11.87
N PRO A 189 -11.71 6.94 -10.82
CA PRO A 189 -10.85 6.22 -9.87
C PRO A 189 -11.61 5.08 -9.18
N PRO A 190 -10.92 4.03 -8.68
CA PRO A 190 -11.57 2.82 -8.15
C PRO A 190 -12.64 3.07 -7.08
N VAL A 191 -12.39 4.01 -6.14
CA VAL A 191 -13.35 4.34 -5.07
C VAL A 191 -14.66 4.88 -5.64
N SER A 192 -14.57 5.80 -6.60
CA SER A 192 -15.75 6.40 -7.25
C SER A 192 -16.41 5.43 -8.22
N ALA A 193 -15.61 4.65 -8.96
CA ALA A 193 -16.11 3.64 -9.90
C ALA A 193 -16.98 2.60 -9.20
N ALA A 194 -16.60 2.13 -8.01
CA ALA A 194 -17.38 1.15 -7.24
C ALA A 194 -18.80 1.64 -6.99
N THR A 195 -18.94 2.86 -6.48
CA THR A 195 -20.23 3.51 -6.22
C THR A 195 -21.03 3.72 -7.50
N LEU A 196 -20.38 4.16 -8.59
CA LEU A 196 -21.05 4.41 -9.87
C LEU A 196 -21.57 3.11 -10.50
N TYR A 197 -20.84 2.00 -10.40
CA TYR A 197 -21.36 0.70 -10.85
C TYR A 197 -22.56 0.21 -10.04
N GLU A 198 -22.59 0.46 -8.72
CA GLU A 198 -23.75 0.14 -7.88
C GLU A 198 -24.98 0.96 -8.29
N HIS A 199 -24.80 2.25 -8.57
CA HIS A 199 -25.85 3.09 -9.13
C HIS A 199 -26.28 2.62 -10.52
N ALA A 200 -25.34 2.21 -11.39
CA ALA A 200 -25.68 1.70 -12.71
C ALA A 200 -26.59 0.45 -12.63
N VAL A 201 -26.29 -0.50 -11.74
CA VAL A 201 -27.14 -1.68 -11.51
C VAL A 201 -28.51 -1.26 -10.96
N THR A 202 -28.55 -0.30 -10.04
CA THR A 202 -29.80 0.24 -9.50
C THR A 202 -30.66 0.93 -10.57
N ALA A 203 -30.02 1.62 -11.52
CA ALA A 203 -30.62 2.24 -12.69
C ALA A 203 -31.05 1.23 -13.79
N GLY A 204 -30.79 -0.07 -13.59
CA GLY A 204 -31.26 -1.14 -14.48
C GLY A 204 -30.19 -1.75 -15.39
N ALA A 205 -28.90 -1.48 -15.17
CA ALA A 205 -27.84 -2.21 -15.87
C ALA A 205 -27.86 -3.70 -15.48
N ASP A 206 -27.62 -4.57 -16.45
CA ASP A 206 -27.48 -6.01 -16.20
C ASP A 206 -26.25 -6.27 -15.31
N PRO A 207 -26.42 -6.92 -14.13
CA PRO A 207 -25.30 -7.21 -13.24
C PRO A 207 -24.23 -8.13 -13.84
N LEU A 208 -24.60 -9.07 -14.72
CA LEU A 208 -23.68 -10.10 -15.19
C LEU A 208 -22.59 -9.52 -16.12
N PRO A 209 -22.91 -8.72 -17.16
CA PRO A 209 -21.91 -8.05 -17.98
C PRO A 209 -21.00 -7.07 -17.22
N LEU A 210 -21.48 -6.52 -16.12
CA LEU A 210 -20.74 -5.60 -15.25
C LEU A 210 -19.89 -6.32 -14.20
N ALA A 211 -20.15 -7.59 -13.94
CA ALA A 211 -19.53 -8.32 -12.83
C ALA A 211 -18.00 -8.33 -12.93
N SER A 212 -17.41 -8.53 -14.13
CA SER A 212 -15.94 -8.49 -14.28
C SER A 212 -15.34 -7.13 -13.94
N ARG A 213 -16.02 -6.03 -14.30
CA ARG A 213 -15.55 -4.65 -14.01
C ARG A 213 -15.67 -4.33 -12.53
N ARG A 214 -16.81 -4.68 -11.91
CA ARG A 214 -17.03 -4.55 -10.46
C ARG A 214 -16.04 -5.41 -9.66
N GLY A 215 -15.74 -6.60 -10.16
CA GLY A 215 -14.73 -7.49 -9.60
C GLY A 215 -13.35 -6.84 -9.59
N GLU A 216 -12.91 -6.30 -10.72
CA GLU A 216 -11.62 -5.62 -10.83
C GLU A 216 -11.55 -4.39 -9.90
N THR A 217 -12.59 -3.55 -9.88
CA THR A 217 -12.65 -2.41 -8.95
C THR A 217 -12.59 -2.84 -7.49
N ALA A 218 -13.32 -3.88 -7.10
CA ALA A 218 -13.30 -4.40 -5.73
C ALA A 218 -11.91 -4.92 -5.34
N ALA A 219 -11.22 -5.63 -6.24
CA ALA A 219 -9.86 -6.10 -6.00
C ALA A 219 -8.86 -4.94 -5.83
N LEU A 220 -8.99 -3.89 -6.64
CA LEU A 220 -8.16 -2.69 -6.55
C LEU A 220 -8.35 -1.92 -5.22
N LEU A 221 -9.53 -2.06 -4.59
CA LEU A 221 -9.85 -1.51 -3.28
C LEU A 221 -9.49 -2.44 -2.11
N GLY A 222 -9.00 -3.65 -2.39
CA GLY A 222 -8.71 -4.67 -1.37
C GLY A 222 -9.94 -5.44 -0.86
N ASP A 223 -11.13 -5.24 -1.43
CA ASP A 223 -12.32 -6.04 -1.13
C ASP A 223 -12.33 -7.34 -1.96
N PHE A 224 -11.47 -8.26 -1.55
CA PHE A 224 -11.31 -9.55 -2.23
C PHE A 224 -12.52 -10.45 -2.12
N ALA A 225 -13.34 -10.30 -1.08
CA ALA A 225 -14.55 -11.09 -0.92
C ALA A 225 -15.60 -10.70 -1.98
N SER A 226 -15.79 -9.40 -2.22
CA SER A 226 -16.66 -8.95 -3.31
C SER A 226 -16.06 -9.23 -4.68
N ALA A 227 -14.75 -9.05 -4.84
CA ALA A 227 -14.06 -9.32 -6.11
C ALA A 227 -14.29 -10.76 -6.59
N GLU A 228 -14.11 -11.75 -5.71
CA GLU A 228 -14.37 -13.15 -6.04
C GLU A 228 -15.84 -13.41 -6.33
N ARG A 229 -16.77 -12.92 -5.50
CA ARG A 229 -18.21 -13.12 -5.77
C ARG A 229 -18.61 -12.62 -7.15
N TYR A 230 -18.09 -11.48 -7.59
CA TYR A 230 -18.36 -10.98 -8.93
C TYR A 230 -17.67 -11.81 -10.02
N CYS A 231 -16.40 -12.18 -9.83
CA CYS A 231 -15.67 -12.96 -10.83
C CYS A 231 -16.21 -14.39 -10.97
N ASP A 232 -16.56 -15.05 -9.86
CA ASP A 232 -17.12 -16.39 -9.88
C ASP A 232 -18.46 -16.42 -10.63
N SER A 233 -19.29 -15.39 -10.49
CA SER A 233 -20.51 -15.24 -11.30
C SER A 233 -20.21 -15.21 -12.82
N VAL A 234 -19.13 -14.54 -13.25
CA VAL A 234 -18.69 -14.55 -14.66
C VAL A 234 -18.18 -15.93 -15.08
N LEU A 235 -17.42 -16.61 -14.21
CA LEU A 235 -16.86 -17.95 -14.48
C LEU A 235 -17.96 -19.03 -14.56
N GLU A 236 -18.96 -18.97 -13.68
CA GLU A 236 -20.13 -19.85 -13.70
C GLU A 236 -20.95 -19.69 -14.99
N HIS A 237 -20.96 -18.49 -15.57
CA HIS A 237 -21.67 -18.16 -16.81
C HIS A 237 -20.75 -18.05 -18.04
N HIS A 238 -19.57 -18.71 -18.00
CA HIS A 238 -18.52 -18.58 -19.01
C HIS A 238 -18.94 -18.84 -20.48
N ASP A 239 -19.99 -19.63 -20.70
CA ASP A 239 -20.52 -19.93 -22.04
C ASP A 239 -21.35 -18.77 -22.64
N THR A 240 -21.78 -17.82 -21.81
CA THR A 240 -22.69 -16.72 -22.20
C THR A 240 -22.02 -15.35 -22.21
N VAL A 241 -20.96 -15.19 -21.43
CA VAL A 241 -20.19 -13.95 -21.33
C VAL A 241 -19.16 -13.84 -22.45
N ASP A 242 -18.76 -12.61 -22.79
CA ASP A 242 -17.74 -12.42 -23.81
C ASP A 242 -16.33 -12.77 -23.31
N THR A 243 -15.39 -12.95 -24.26
CA THR A 243 -14.00 -13.32 -23.93
C THR A 243 -13.28 -12.22 -23.13
N LEU A 244 -13.68 -10.95 -23.27
CA LEU A 244 -13.05 -9.83 -22.57
C LEU A 244 -13.44 -9.83 -21.08
N GLN A 245 -14.73 -10.03 -20.78
CA GLN A 245 -15.27 -10.21 -19.44
C GLN A 245 -14.63 -11.41 -18.76
N LEU A 246 -14.55 -12.53 -19.47
CA LEU A 246 -13.91 -13.74 -18.96
C LEU A 246 -12.44 -13.50 -18.64
N ARG A 247 -11.70 -12.82 -19.52
CA ARG A 247 -10.29 -12.47 -19.30
C ARG A 247 -10.11 -11.58 -18.08
N THR A 248 -10.93 -10.54 -17.94
CA THR A 248 -10.88 -9.65 -16.77
C THR A 248 -11.20 -10.41 -15.49
N ALA A 249 -12.23 -11.25 -15.47
CA ALA A 249 -12.57 -12.08 -14.30
C ALA A 249 -11.44 -13.04 -13.92
N ILE A 250 -10.78 -13.66 -14.90
CA ILE A 250 -9.62 -14.53 -14.67
C ILE A 250 -8.44 -13.74 -14.12
N ARG A 251 -8.09 -12.57 -14.70
CA ARG A 251 -7.02 -11.71 -14.20
C ARG A 251 -7.27 -11.29 -12.77
N THR A 252 -8.47 -10.79 -12.47
CA THR A 252 -8.86 -10.37 -11.11
C THR A 252 -8.82 -11.54 -10.13
N SER A 253 -9.37 -12.70 -10.51
CA SER A 253 -9.34 -13.91 -9.66
C SER A 253 -7.91 -14.40 -9.42
N ALA A 254 -7.04 -14.31 -10.42
CA ALA A 254 -5.62 -14.63 -10.31
C ALA A 254 -4.89 -13.64 -9.38
N THR A 255 -5.23 -12.36 -9.41
CA THR A 255 -4.72 -11.36 -8.46
C THR A 255 -5.15 -11.67 -7.03
N VAL A 256 -6.44 -11.93 -6.80
CA VAL A 256 -6.95 -12.26 -5.47
C VAL A 256 -6.31 -13.55 -4.94
N ALA A 257 -6.19 -14.57 -5.78
CA ALA A 257 -5.52 -15.82 -5.41
C ALA A 257 -4.04 -15.60 -5.04
N ALA A 258 -3.31 -14.77 -5.79
CA ALA A 258 -1.92 -14.44 -5.48
C ALA A 258 -1.78 -13.68 -4.15
N GLU A 259 -2.64 -12.70 -3.88
CA GLU A 259 -2.69 -11.99 -2.60
C GLU A 259 -3.02 -12.92 -1.41
N ARG A 260 -3.81 -13.97 -1.65
CA ARG A 260 -4.13 -15.03 -0.68
C ARG A 260 -3.08 -16.14 -0.61
N GLY A 261 -1.94 -16.00 -1.27
CA GLY A 261 -0.86 -16.99 -1.22
C GLY A 261 -1.18 -18.30 -1.94
N MET A 262 -1.99 -18.23 -3.01
CA MET A 262 -2.43 -19.37 -3.81
C MET A 262 -2.01 -19.19 -5.28
N MET A 263 -0.72 -18.94 -5.54
CA MET A 263 -0.25 -18.67 -6.91
C MET A 263 -0.50 -19.84 -7.89
N SER A 264 -0.49 -21.08 -7.40
CA SER A 264 -0.86 -22.27 -8.17
C SER A 264 -2.31 -22.20 -8.70
N ARG A 265 -3.24 -21.63 -7.92
CA ARG A 265 -4.61 -21.33 -8.37
C ARG A 265 -4.60 -20.25 -9.44
N SER A 266 -3.80 -19.19 -9.28
CA SER A 266 -3.63 -18.14 -10.30
C SER A 266 -3.18 -18.72 -11.64
N ALA A 267 -2.19 -19.62 -11.63
CA ALA A 267 -1.75 -20.33 -12.84
C ALA A 267 -2.85 -21.22 -13.42
N SER A 268 -3.56 -21.98 -12.57
CA SER A 268 -4.67 -22.86 -12.99
C SER A 268 -5.79 -22.11 -13.70
N LEU A 269 -6.12 -20.89 -13.26
CA LEU A 269 -7.11 -20.02 -13.89
C LEU A 269 -6.70 -19.64 -15.33
N TYR A 270 -5.42 -19.28 -15.54
CA TYR A 270 -4.92 -18.99 -16.88
C TYR A 270 -4.80 -20.23 -17.76
N THR A 271 -4.43 -21.38 -17.19
CA THR A 271 -4.41 -22.67 -17.90
C THR A 271 -5.81 -23.03 -18.40
N TRP A 272 -6.85 -22.85 -17.57
CA TRP A 272 -8.24 -23.08 -17.96
C TRP A 272 -8.74 -22.08 -19.02
N LEU A 273 -8.36 -20.80 -18.91
CA LEU A 273 -8.67 -19.79 -19.94
C LEU A 273 -8.09 -20.20 -21.31
N GLY A 274 -6.85 -20.70 -21.29
CA GLY A 274 -6.16 -21.27 -22.44
C GLY A 274 -5.59 -20.22 -23.40
N PRO A 275 -4.63 -20.63 -24.26
CA PRO A 275 -3.86 -19.71 -25.10
C PRO A 275 -4.73 -18.97 -26.14
N GLY A 276 -5.84 -19.55 -26.59
CA GLY A 276 -6.74 -18.92 -27.56
C GLY A 276 -7.52 -17.73 -27.00
N ARG A 277 -7.69 -17.61 -25.68
CA ARG A 277 -8.53 -16.58 -25.03
C ARG A 277 -7.73 -15.57 -24.19
N VAL A 278 -6.50 -15.91 -23.81
CA VAL A 278 -5.65 -15.08 -22.93
C VAL A 278 -5.32 -13.70 -23.52
N GLY A 279 -5.15 -13.60 -24.85
CA GLY A 279 -4.95 -12.36 -25.59
C GLY A 279 -3.95 -11.39 -24.95
N ALA A 280 -4.40 -10.18 -24.60
CA ALA A 280 -3.54 -9.12 -24.06
C ALA A 280 -2.94 -9.44 -22.67
N ASP A 281 -3.47 -10.44 -21.96
CA ASP A 281 -2.97 -10.85 -20.65
C ASP A 281 -1.95 -12.01 -20.76
N ALA A 282 -1.47 -12.33 -21.96
CA ALA A 282 -0.54 -13.45 -22.19
C ALA A 282 0.76 -13.32 -21.38
N ASP A 283 1.40 -12.16 -21.40
CA ASP A 283 2.64 -11.93 -20.63
C ASP A 283 2.40 -11.98 -19.11
N LEU A 284 1.20 -11.57 -18.67
CA LEU A 284 0.79 -11.68 -17.27
C LEU A 284 0.56 -13.14 -16.85
N ALA A 285 -0.06 -13.93 -17.73
CA ALA A 285 -0.24 -15.37 -17.54
C ALA A 285 1.11 -16.09 -17.46
N VAL A 286 2.05 -15.77 -18.37
CA VAL A 286 3.43 -16.31 -18.36
C VAL A 286 4.13 -15.97 -17.04
N THR A 287 4.06 -14.71 -16.59
CA THR A 287 4.62 -14.29 -15.31
C THR A 287 4.02 -15.09 -14.16
N THR A 288 2.69 -15.23 -14.12
CA THR A 288 1.95 -15.96 -13.09
C THR A 288 2.35 -17.44 -13.04
N MET A 289 2.42 -18.10 -14.20
CA MET A 289 2.80 -19.51 -14.33
C MET A 289 4.24 -19.75 -13.88
N LEU A 290 5.18 -18.89 -14.28
CA LEU A 290 6.57 -18.96 -13.83
C LEU A 290 6.70 -18.78 -12.32
N VAL A 291 5.96 -17.84 -11.71
CA VAL A 291 5.99 -17.68 -10.25
C VAL A 291 5.38 -18.89 -9.53
N ALA A 292 4.34 -19.51 -10.11
CA ALA A 292 3.73 -20.73 -9.58
C ALA A 292 4.61 -21.98 -9.71
N GLY A 293 5.72 -21.92 -10.46
CA GLY A 293 6.57 -23.07 -10.76
C GLY A 293 6.20 -23.83 -12.04
N ASP A 294 5.16 -23.42 -12.78
CA ASP A 294 4.69 -24.13 -13.98
C ASP A 294 5.35 -23.60 -15.26
N ARG A 295 6.61 -24.00 -15.47
CA ARG A 295 7.36 -23.61 -16.67
C ARG A 295 6.72 -24.13 -17.96
N ALA A 296 6.18 -25.34 -17.93
CA ALA A 296 5.58 -25.97 -19.09
C ALA A 296 4.35 -25.18 -19.60
N ALA A 297 3.46 -24.76 -18.70
CA ALA A 297 2.32 -23.93 -19.06
C ALA A 297 2.76 -22.54 -19.57
N ALA A 298 3.77 -21.94 -18.96
CA ALA A 298 4.32 -20.65 -19.42
C ALA A 298 4.83 -20.72 -20.87
N ASP A 299 5.56 -21.79 -21.21
CA ASP A 299 6.09 -22.00 -22.56
C ASP A 299 4.96 -22.31 -23.58
N ALA A 300 3.92 -23.03 -23.15
CA ALA A 300 2.73 -23.28 -23.98
C ALA A 300 1.95 -21.99 -24.31
N VAL A 301 1.89 -21.02 -23.39
CA VAL A 301 1.30 -19.71 -23.68
C VAL A 301 2.19 -18.91 -24.63
N CYS A 302 3.51 -18.86 -24.39
CA CYS A 302 4.47 -18.11 -25.21
C CYS A 302 4.45 -18.49 -26.70
N THR A 303 4.32 -19.78 -27.00
CA THR A 303 4.26 -20.27 -28.39
C THR A 303 3.02 -19.80 -29.16
N ASN A 304 1.98 -19.35 -28.45
CA ASN A 304 0.69 -18.97 -29.02
C ASN A 304 0.38 -17.46 -28.90
N ILE A 305 1.36 -16.64 -28.51
CA ILE A 305 1.17 -15.19 -28.37
C ILE A 305 1.00 -14.56 -29.77
N GLY A 306 -0.22 -14.18 -30.11
CA GLY A 306 -0.50 -13.30 -31.23
C GLY A 306 0.07 -11.89 -31.00
N ALA A 307 0.34 -11.14 -32.08
CA ALA A 307 0.88 -9.78 -31.95
C ALA A 307 -0.09 -8.87 -31.19
N ALA A 308 0.24 -8.54 -29.94
CA ALA A 308 -0.48 -7.57 -29.13
C ALA A 308 -0.21 -6.13 -29.62
N PRO A 309 -1.14 -5.18 -29.42
CA PRO A 309 -0.91 -3.79 -29.78
C PRO A 309 0.28 -3.20 -28.99
N PRO A 310 1.14 -2.38 -29.62
CA PRO A 310 2.39 -1.86 -29.03
C PRO A 310 2.12 -0.72 -28.04
N THR A 311 1.40 -1.03 -26.96
CA THR A 311 1.11 -0.08 -25.86
C THR A 311 2.23 -0.09 -24.83
N THR A 312 2.38 1.01 -24.08
CA THR A 312 3.34 1.09 -22.96
C THR A 312 3.09 0.00 -21.91
N SER A 313 1.83 -0.25 -21.56
CA SER A 313 1.44 -1.30 -20.60
C SER A 313 1.75 -2.71 -21.12
N GLY A 314 1.54 -2.98 -22.42
CA GLY A 314 1.94 -4.22 -23.05
C GLY A 314 3.46 -4.41 -23.06
N ALA A 315 4.22 -3.36 -23.38
CA ALA A 315 5.67 -3.38 -23.34
C ALA A 315 6.23 -3.63 -21.92
N ALA A 316 5.63 -3.01 -20.89
CA ALA A 316 5.96 -3.26 -19.50
C ALA A 316 5.70 -4.73 -19.11
N SER A 317 4.51 -5.25 -19.42
CA SER A 317 4.13 -6.64 -19.11
C SER A 317 5.07 -7.66 -19.78
N LYS A 318 5.43 -7.42 -21.05
CA LYS A 318 6.39 -8.25 -21.78
C LYS A 318 7.78 -8.22 -21.14
N LEU A 319 8.29 -7.03 -20.78
CA LEU A 319 9.58 -6.89 -20.10
C LEU A 319 9.57 -7.58 -18.73
N LEU A 320 8.45 -7.54 -18.00
CA LEU A 320 8.31 -8.28 -16.74
C LEU A 320 8.44 -9.79 -16.96
N ALA A 321 7.71 -10.34 -17.93
CA ALA A 321 7.75 -11.76 -18.28
C ALA A 321 9.14 -12.20 -18.77
N ASP A 322 9.75 -11.43 -19.67
CA ASP A 322 11.10 -11.69 -20.19
C ASP A 322 12.16 -11.59 -19.09
N GLY A 323 12.07 -10.57 -18.23
CA GLY A 323 12.97 -10.37 -17.10
C GLY A 323 12.87 -11.49 -16.06
N LEU A 324 11.66 -11.93 -15.74
CA LEU A 324 11.44 -13.06 -14.83
C LEU A 324 12.00 -14.35 -15.42
N ARG A 325 11.75 -14.66 -16.69
CA ARG A 325 12.34 -15.83 -17.36
C ARG A 325 13.87 -15.78 -17.36
N GLN A 326 14.45 -14.64 -17.73
CA GLN A 326 15.91 -14.43 -17.68
C GLN A 326 16.46 -14.63 -16.26
N SER A 327 15.72 -14.23 -15.23
CA SER A 327 16.13 -14.39 -13.83
C SER A 327 16.12 -15.84 -13.36
N ILE A 328 15.16 -16.65 -13.83
CA ILE A 328 15.06 -18.09 -13.57
C ILE A 328 16.20 -18.83 -14.28
N ASP A 329 16.49 -18.44 -15.52
CA ASP A 329 17.54 -19.05 -16.36
C ASP A 329 18.95 -18.51 -16.06
N ALA A 330 19.11 -17.64 -15.06
CA ALA A 330 20.37 -16.96 -14.77
C ALA A 330 21.41 -17.90 -14.14
N VAL A 331 22.34 -18.38 -14.96
CA VAL A 331 23.47 -19.24 -14.54
C VAL A 331 24.82 -18.50 -14.49
N SER A 332 24.82 -17.16 -14.60
CA SER A 332 26.03 -16.34 -14.46
C SER A 332 25.72 -14.93 -13.92
N THR A 333 26.72 -14.25 -13.36
CA THR A 333 26.62 -12.83 -12.95
C THR A 333 26.15 -11.93 -14.11
N LEU A 334 26.62 -12.19 -15.33
CA LEU A 334 26.21 -11.44 -16.51
C LEU A 334 24.71 -11.67 -16.80
N ALA A 335 24.25 -12.91 -16.79
CA ALA A 335 22.85 -13.25 -17.01
C ALA A 335 21.92 -12.63 -15.93
N ALA A 336 22.33 -12.67 -14.66
CA ALA A 336 21.60 -12.01 -13.58
C ALA A 336 21.54 -10.48 -13.76
N THR A 337 22.62 -9.87 -14.27
CA THR A 337 22.65 -8.44 -14.59
C THR A 337 21.71 -8.10 -15.76
N THR A 338 21.65 -8.95 -16.79
CA THR A 338 20.71 -8.80 -17.90
C THR A 338 19.26 -8.90 -17.42
N ALA A 339 18.94 -9.92 -16.60
CA ALA A 339 17.62 -10.08 -16.00
C ALA A 339 17.22 -8.84 -15.18
N THR A 340 18.14 -8.34 -14.35
CA THR A 340 17.95 -7.09 -13.58
C THR A 340 17.62 -5.93 -14.51
N SER A 341 18.41 -5.71 -15.57
CA SER A 341 18.19 -4.59 -16.49
C SER A 341 16.82 -4.67 -17.15
N THR A 342 16.40 -5.86 -17.57
CA THR A 342 15.08 -6.10 -18.17
C THR A 342 13.95 -5.81 -17.17
N LEU A 343 14.05 -6.30 -15.93
CA LEU A 343 13.09 -6.02 -14.86
C LEU A 343 13.01 -4.53 -14.55
N MET A 344 14.14 -3.83 -14.43
CA MET A 344 14.15 -2.39 -14.15
C MET A 344 13.52 -1.58 -15.28
N ARG A 345 13.68 -1.99 -16.54
CA ARG A 345 12.97 -1.37 -17.67
C ARG A 345 11.46 -1.58 -17.58
N SER A 346 10.99 -2.74 -17.10
CA SER A 346 9.58 -2.94 -16.79
C SER A 346 9.09 -1.98 -15.71
N VAL A 347 9.86 -1.83 -14.62
CA VAL A 347 9.54 -0.89 -13.53
C VAL A 347 9.39 0.54 -14.07
N SER A 348 10.31 0.99 -14.91
CA SER A 348 10.27 2.35 -15.48
C SER A 348 9.09 2.60 -16.44
N LEU A 349 8.53 1.55 -17.07
CA LEU A 349 7.38 1.67 -17.98
C LEU A 349 6.03 1.42 -17.30
N THR A 350 6.04 0.93 -16.07
CA THR A 350 4.81 0.65 -15.33
C THR A 350 4.21 1.97 -14.86
N ASP A 351 2.94 2.20 -15.20
CA ASP A 351 2.18 3.35 -14.71
C ASP A 351 1.77 3.11 -13.25
N ASN A 352 1.84 4.15 -12.41
CA ASN A 352 1.43 4.11 -11.01
C ASN A 352 -0.06 4.41 -10.82
N MET A 353 -0.78 4.68 -11.91
CA MET A 353 -2.24 4.82 -11.89
C MET A 353 -2.91 3.44 -11.79
N ILE A 354 -3.72 3.26 -10.74
CA ILE A 354 -4.45 2.03 -10.48
C ILE A 354 -5.56 1.86 -11.53
N ARG A 355 -5.29 1.06 -12.57
CA ARG A 355 -6.29 0.78 -13.60
C ARG A 355 -6.55 -0.69 -13.85
N ARG A 356 -5.68 -1.58 -13.36
CA ARG A 356 -5.81 -3.04 -13.55
C ARG A 356 -5.27 -3.81 -12.35
N ALA A 357 -5.96 -4.88 -12.00
CA ALA A 357 -5.47 -5.83 -11.01
C ALA A 357 -4.36 -6.71 -11.63
N THR A 358 -3.22 -6.84 -10.97
CA THR A 358 -2.12 -7.73 -11.38
C THR A 358 -1.71 -8.65 -10.23
N PRO A 359 -1.32 -9.92 -10.48
CA PRO A 359 -0.93 -10.83 -9.40
C PRO A 359 0.25 -10.36 -8.55
N ASP A 360 1.24 -9.71 -9.15
CA ASP A 360 2.30 -8.98 -8.43
C ASP A 360 2.74 -7.78 -9.27
N SER A 361 3.57 -6.91 -8.71
CA SER A 361 4.06 -5.72 -9.38
C SER A 361 5.50 -5.88 -9.86
N ALA A 362 5.85 -5.18 -10.94
CA ALA A 362 7.21 -5.20 -11.47
C ALA A 362 8.24 -4.73 -10.43
N ALA A 363 7.88 -3.73 -9.61
CA ALA A 363 8.72 -3.22 -8.54
C ALA A 363 8.96 -4.28 -7.46
N ALA A 364 7.91 -4.97 -7.01
CA ALA A 364 8.03 -6.01 -6.00
C ALA A 364 8.92 -7.18 -6.47
N ILE A 365 8.73 -7.66 -7.70
CA ILE A 365 9.55 -8.71 -8.31
C ILE A 365 11.01 -8.26 -8.45
N ALA A 366 11.26 -7.04 -8.90
CA ALA A 366 12.62 -6.51 -9.04
C ALA A 366 13.34 -6.34 -7.69
N ILE A 367 12.64 -5.90 -6.65
CA ILE A 367 13.18 -5.81 -5.29
C ILE A 367 13.51 -7.21 -4.76
N LEU A 368 12.60 -8.17 -4.88
CA LEU A 368 12.82 -9.55 -4.45
C LEU A 368 14.01 -10.17 -5.18
N PHE A 369 14.09 -10.02 -6.50
CA PHE A 369 15.21 -10.54 -7.26
C PHE A 369 16.54 -9.93 -6.80
N SER A 370 16.55 -8.62 -6.51
CA SER A 370 17.73 -7.93 -5.97
C SER A 370 18.14 -8.51 -4.60
N LEU A 371 17.17 -8.79 -3.72
CA LEU A 371 17.42 -9.44 -2.43
C LEU A 371 17.98 -10.86 -2.60
N HIS A 372 17.45 -11.65 -3.53
CA HIS A 372 17.94 -12.99 -3.87
C HIS A 372 19.35 -13.00 -4.48
N CYS A 373 19.75 -11.91 -5.13
CA CYS A 373 21.10 -11.71 -5.64
C CYS A 373 22.06 -11.05 -4.63
N GLY A 374 21.59 -10.69 -3.42
CA GLY A 374 22.37 -9.97 -2.42
C GLY A 374 22.64 -8.49 -2.76
N ASP A 375 21.93 -7.89 -3.71
CA ASP A 375 22.07 -6.49 -4.12
C ASP A 375 21.15 -5.58 -3.28
N LEU A 376 21.53 -5.40 -2.01
CA LEU A 376 20.77 -4.54 -1.09
C LEU A 376 20.67 -3.08 -1.53
N PRO A 377 21.73 -2.43 -2.08
CA PRO A 377 21.62 -1.05 -2.56
C PRO A 377 20.55 -0.88 -3.63
N ARG A 378 20.44 -1.81 -4.58
CA ARG A 378 19.38 -1.77 -5.60
C ARG A 378 18.01 -2.02 -5.00
N ALA A 379 17.87 -2.99 -4.09
CA ALA A 379 16.62 -3.26 -3.39
C ALA A 379 16.12 -2.01 -2.64
N GLU A 380 17.02 -1.31 -1.94
CA GLU A 380 16.72 -0.08 -1.19
C GLU A 380 16.29 1.06 -2.13
N SER A 381 17.08 1.33 -3.17
CA SER A 381 16.79 2.39 -4.14
C SER A 381 15.47 2.14 -4.87
N THR A 382 15.19 0.90 -5.25
CA THR A 382 13.96 0.53 -5.96
C THR A 382 12.75 0.62 -5.05
N ALA A 383 12.83 0.12 -3.81
CA ALA A 383 11.74 0.21 -2.84
C ALA A 383 11.40 1.66 -2.48
N SER A 384 12.43 2.47 -2.21
CA SER A 384 12.28 3.90 -1.91
C SER A 384 11.64 4.67 -3.08
N SER A 385 12.14 4.45 -4.29
CA SER A 385 11.61 5.11 -5.49
C SER A 385 10.17 4.68 -5.80
N ALA A 386 9.86 3.40 -5.64
CA ALA A 386 8.50 2.89 -5.84
C ALA A 386 7.52 3.50 -4.83
N LEU A 387 7.84 3.47 -3.52
CA LEU A 387 6.98 4.07 -2.50
C LEU A 387 6.76 5.57 -2.69
N ALA A 388 7.78 6.30 -3.13
CA ALA A 388 7.66 7.73 -3.42
C ALA A 388 6.72 8.02 -4.60
N ALA A 389 6.54 7.06 -5.51
CA ALA A 389 5.77 7.23 -6.73
C ALA A 389 4.33 6.66 -6.63
N LEU A 390 4.02 5.88 -5.60
CA LEU A 390 2.69 5.31 -5.37
C LEU A 390 1.73 6.35 -4.75
N PRO A 391 0.50 6.49 -5.30
CA PRO A 391 -0.55 7.29 -4.68
C PRO A 391 -0.96 6.74 -3.30
N SER A 392 -1.54 7.61 -2.46
CA SER A 392 -2.10 7.19 -1.17
C SER A 392 -3.19 6.14 -1.37
N GLY A 393 -3.10 5.02 -0.63
CA GLY A 393 -4.07 3.92 -0.72
C GLY A 393 -3.81 2.93 -1.85
N HIS A 394 -2.68 3.02 -2.58
CA HIS A 394 -2.35 2.05 -3.62
C HIS A 394 -2.18 0.63 -3.04
N PRO A 395 -2.74 -0.43 -3.68
CA PRO A 395 -2.71 -1.80 -3.14
C PRO A 395 -1.28 -2.32 -2.88
N ASP A 396 -0.33 -1.99 -3.76
CA ASP A 396 1.07 -2.40 -3.60
C ASP A 396 1.80 -1.75 -2.42
N THR A 397 1.25 -0.72 -1.77
CA THR A 397 1.93 0.02 -0.70
C THR A 397 2.38 -0.91 0.42
N ALA A 398 1.51 -1.81 0.86
CA ALA A 398 1.84 -2.79 1.91
C ALA A 398 2.95 -3.74 1.45
N ARG A 399 2.85 -4.26 0.22
CA ARG A 399 3.82 -5.18 -0.38
C ARG A 399 5.21 -4.56 -0.46
N ILE A 400 5.32 -3.37 -1.04
CA ILE A 400 6.62 -2.68 -1.19
C ILE A 400 7.18 -2.25 0.17
N THR A 401 6.34 -1.82 1.13
CA THR A 401 6.80 -1.48 2.49
C THR A 401 7.38 -2.69 3.22
N LEU A 402 6.76 -3.88 3.08
CA LEU A 402 7.28 -5.12 3.64
C LEU A 402 8.63 -5.50 3.04
N LEU A 403 8.78 -5.38 1.71
CA LEU A 403 10.06 -5.63 1.05
C LEU A 403 11.12 -4.61 1.45
N HIS A 404 10.74 -3.34 1.65
CA HIS A 404 11.64 -2.31 2.18
C HIS A 404 12.08 -2.62 3.61
N ALA A 405 11.16 -3.08 4.46
CA ALA A 405 11.48 -3.53 5.82
C ALA A 405 12.44 -4.74 5.79
N TRP A 406 12.29 -5.64 4.82
CA TRP A 406 13.20 -6.76 4.60
C TRP A 406 14.61 -6.28 4.24
N THR A 407 14.73 -5.35 3.28
CA THR A 407 16.00 -4.72 2.91
C THR A 407 16.64 -4.02 4.12
N THR A 408 15.85 -3.27 4.90
CA THR A 408 16.29 -2.56 6.11
C THR A 408 16.79 -3.54 7.19
N MET A 409 16.12 -4.67 7.36
CA MET A 409 16.54 -5.71 8.29
C MET A 409 17.86 -6.34 7.85
N LEU A 410 18.02 -6.66 6.57
CA LEU A 410 19.25 -7.23 6.03
C LEU A 410 20.42 -6.24 6.01
N SER A 411 20.18 -4.93 5.96
CA SER A 411 21.23 -3.93 6.14
C SER A 411 21.70 -3.79 7.60
N GLY A 412 21.01 -4.45 8.54
CA GLY A 412 21.35 -4.50 9.96
C GLY A 412 20.54 -3.53 10.83
N ASP A 413 19.61 -2.76 10.26
CA ASP A 413 18.74 -1.85 11.02
C ASP A 413 17.43 -2.55 11.44
N LEU A 414 17.49 -3.29 12.55
CA LEU A 414 16.33 -3.98 13.09
C LEU A 414 15.24 -3.01 13.60
N ALA A 415 15.64 -1.85 14.13
CA ALA A 415 14.70 -0.87 14.68
C ALA A 415 13.92 -0.15 13.57
N GLY A 416 14.60 0.22 12.49
CA GLY A 416 13.94 0.77 11.29
C GLY A 416 13.01 -0.25 10.64
N ALA A 417 13.43 -1.51 10.52
CA ALA A 417 12.57 -2.58 10.02
C ALA A 417 11.31 -2.77 10.88
N GLN A 418 11.46 -2.80 12.22
CA GLN A 418 10.34 -2.90 13.16
C GLN A 418 9.38 -1.72 13.02
N THR A 419 9.91 -0.49 12.97
CA THR A 419 9.10 0.73 12.82
C THR A 419 8.26 0.70 11.55
N ARG A 420 8.82 0.21 10.43
CA ARG A 420 8.10 0.06 9.16
C ARG A 420 6.94 -0.92 9.30
N ILE A 421 7.15 -2.11 9.87
CA ILE A 421 6.08 -3.10 9.99
C ILE A 421 4.99 -2.71 11.01
N ASP A 422 5.34 -1.96 12.06
CA ASP A 422 4.36 -1.51 13.07
C ASP A 422 3.36 -0.48 12.51
N SER A 423 3.77 0.26 11.48
CA SER A 423 2.90 1.21 10.77
C SER A 423 1.89 0.54 9.83
N LEU A 424 2.12 -0.72 9.47
CA LEU A 424 1.25 -1.45 8.54
C LEU A 424 0.01 -2.02 9.23
N ARG A 425 -1.10 -2.02 8.48
CA ARG A 425 -2.32 -2.76 8.82
C ARG A 425 -2.64 -3.65 7.63
N ILE A 426 -2.50 -4.96 7.82
CA ILE A 426 -2.67 -5.97 6.78
C ILE A 426 -3.92 -6.78 7.13
N PRO A 427 -4.96 -6.79 6.29
CA PRO A 427 -6.15 -7.59 6.54
C PRO A 427 -5.85 -9.09 6.49
N LEU A 428 -6.62 -9.90 7.23
CA LEU A 428 -6.41 -11.35 7.33
C LEU A 428 -6.53 -12.08 5.97
N SER A 429 -7.23 -11.48 5.00
CA SER A 429 -7.36 -11.99 3.63
C SER A 429 -6.11 -11.81 2.76
N HIS A 430 -5.05 -11.15 3.23
CA HIS A 430 -3.82 -10.89 2.46
C HIS A 430 -2.68 -11.81 2.92
N SER A 431 -2.88 -13.12 2.79
CA SER A 431 -1.94 -14.15 3.27
C SER A 431 -0.51 -13.96 2.76
N ARG A 432 -0.31 -13.46 1.52
CA ARG A 432 1.02 -13.13 0.99
C ARG A 432 1.74 -12.07 1.81
N ASN A 433 1.06 -10.99 2.12
CA ASN A 433 1.63 -9.91 2.92
C ASN A 433 1.80 -10.34 4.39
N LEU A 434 0.89 -11.17 4.91
CA LEU A 434 1.04 -11.77 6.24
C LEU A 434 2.25 -12.69 6.33
N LEU A 435 2.51 -13.55 5.33
CA LEU A 435 3.67 -14.43 5.31
C LEU A 435 4.97 -13.62 5.46
N PHE A 436 5.09 -12.52 4.71
CA PHE A 436 6.24 -11.61 4.82
C PHE A 436 6.30 -10.89 6.17
N LEU A 437 5.17 -10.42 6.70
CA LEU A 437 5.10 -9.79 8.01
C LEU A 437 5.56 -10.76 9.13
N HIS A 438 5.07 -11.99 9.12
CA HIS A 438 5.45 -13.00 10.11
C HIS A 438 6.90 -13.43 9.95
N GLY A 439 7.37 -13.61 8.72
CA GLY A 439 8.79 -13.83 8.41
C GLY A 439 9.68 -12.73 9.00
N LEU A 440 9.31 -11.46 8.82
CA LEU A 440 10.03 -10.31 9.40
C LEU A 440 10.02 -10.30 10.93
N ARG A 441 8.86 -10.55 11.56
CA ARG A 441 8.74 -10.57 13.03
C ARG A 441 9.62 -11.65 13.64
N VAL A 442 9.58 -12.86 13.08
CA VAL A 442 10.46 -13.96 13.48
C VAL A 442 11.93 -13.59 13.27
N ALA A 443 12.26 -13.04 12.10
CA ALA A 443 13.62 -12.69 11.73
C ALA A 443 14.23 -11.60 12.63
N ILE A 444 13.43 -10.58 13.00
CA ILE A 444 13.80 -9.52 13.95
C ILE A 444 13.97 -10.11 15.35
N ALA A 445 13.02 -10.90 15.85
CA ALA A 445 13.10 -11.50 17.18
C ALA A 445 14.30 -12.45 17.34
N ARG A 446 14.59 -13.24 16.29
CA ARG A 446 15.75 -14.13 16.25
C ARG A 446 17.07 -13.34 16.31
N ARG A 447 17.14 -12.19 15.62
CA ARG A 447 18.35 -11.36 15.57
C ARG A 447 18.51 -10.47 16.81
N SER A 448 17.42 -10.09 17.47
CA SER A 448 17.46 -9.36 18.76
C SER A 448 17.85 -10.26 19.94
N GLY A 449 17.73 -11.59 19.78
CA GLY A 449 18.08 -12.56 20.81
C GLY A 449 17.05 -12.63 21.94
N ASP A 450 15.78 -12.32 21.64
CA ASP A 450 14.65 -12.42 22.58
C ASP A 450 13.83 -13.69 22.30
N PRO A 451 13.99 -14.77 23.09
CA PRO A 451 13.27 -16.02 22.89
C PRO A 451 11.76 -15.89 23.11
N GLY A 452 11.32 -14.96 23.96
CA GLY A 452 9.91 -14.73 24.25
C GLY A 452 9.21 -14.10 23.04
N SER A 453 9.83 -13.06 22.47
CA SER A 453 9.36 -12.45 21.22
C SER A 453 9.39 -13.44 20.05
N LEU A 454 10.40 -14.32 19.99
CA LEU A 454 10.48 -15.35 18.95
C LEU A 454 9.32 -16.36 19.05
N ARG A 455 9.04 -16.88 20.25
CA ARG A 455 7.92 -17.81 20.48
C ARG A 455 6.59 -17.17 20.10
N LYS A 456 6.36 -15.93 20.53
CA LYS A 456 5.14 -15.19 20.18
C LYS A 456 5.02 -14.98 18.67
N ALA A 457 6.08 -14.52 18.00
CA ALA A 457 6.07 -14.30 16.56
C ALA A 457 5.83 -15.60 15.76
N TRP A 458 6.35 -16.72 16.27
CA TRP A 458 6.09 -18.06 15.72
C TRP A 458 4.63 -18.48 15.90
N ASP A 459 4.07 -18.32 17.10
CA ASP A 459 2.68 -18.67 17.39
C ASP A 459 1.70 -17.82 16.55
N ASP A 460 2.00 -16.53 16.37
CA ASP A 460 1.22 -15.63 15.51
C ASP A 460 1.25 -16.06 14.02
N ALA A 461 2.26 -16.82 13.58
CA ALA A 461 2.45 -17.21 12.18
C ALA A 461 1.71 -18.50 11.78
N GLN A 462 1.09 -19.22 12.73
CA GLN A 462 0.59 -20.58 12.47
C GLN A 462 -0.53 -20.63 11.42
N ASP A 463 -1.45 -19.66 11.44
CA ASP A 463 -2.57 -19.63 10.50
C ASP A 463 -2.10 -19.43 9.05
N VAL A 464 -1.09 -18.59 8.82
CA VAL A 464 -0.53 -18.40 7.48
C VAL A 464 0.29 -19.61 7.03
N ILE A 465 1.06 -20.24 7.93
CA ILE A 465 1.82 -21.46 7.62
C ILE A 465 0.91 -22.62 7.18
N ALA A 466 -0.26 -22.75 7.83
CA ALA A 466 -1.21 -23.82 7.54
C ALA A 466 -1.93 -23.64 6.20
N SER A 467 -2.08 -22.41 5.72
CA SER A 467 -2.93 -22.07 4.57
C SER A 467 -2.16 -21.66 3.30
N TYR A 468 -0.88 -21.32 3.41
CA TYR A 468 -0.08 -20.82 2.28
C TYR A 468 0.28 -21.94 1.28
N SER A 469 0.21 -21.63 -0.01
CA SER A 469 0.76 -22.45 -1.10
C SER A 469 2.05 -21.80 -1.59
N VAL A 470 3.18 -22.50 -1.46
CA VAL A 470 4.50 -21.97 -1.82
C VAL A 470 4.61 -21.62 -3.30
N ASP A 471 5.30 -20.51 -3.57
CA ASP A 471 5.61 -19.97 -4.88
C ASP A 471 7.04 -19.38 -4.90
N LEU A 472 7.57 -19.09 -6.08
CA LEU A 472 8.95 -18.58 -6.25
C LEU A 472 9.24 -17.30 -5.45
N LEU A 473 8.25 -16.42 -5.28
CA LEU A 473 8.42 -15.13 -4.60
C LEU A 473 8.30 -15.24 -3.07
N SER A 474 7.97 -16.41 -2.55
CA SER A 474 7.78 -16.68 -1.12
C SER A 474 9.01 -17.27 -0.41
N LEU A 475 10.11 -17.54 -1.13
CA LEU A 475 11.26 -18.27 -0.59
C LEU A 475 11.96 -17.60 0.60
N LEU A 476 12.06 -16.26 0.62
CA LEU A 476 12.70 -15.53 1.73
C LEU A 476 11.97 -15.69 3.08
N PRO A 477 10.66 -15.39 3.22
CA PRO A 477 9.96 -15.59 4.48
C PRO A 477 9.89 -17.06 4.91
N LEU A 478 9.83 -18.01 3.97
CA LEU A 478 9.89 -19.44 4.30
C LEU A 478 11.19 -19.81 5.01
N GLY A 479 12.33 -19.26 4.56
CA GLY A 479 13.61 -19.49 5.20
C GLY A 479 13.66 -19.03 6.66
N GLU A 480 13.19 -17.82 6.96
CA GLU A 480 13.17 -17.30 8.34
C GLU A 480 12.19 -18.08 9.25
N LEU A 481 11.02 -18.44 8.72
CA LEU A 481 10.05 -19.27 9.43
C LEU A 481 10.59 -20.67 9.71
N TRP A 482 11.33 -21.26 8.77
CA TRP A 482 11.98 -22.55 8.97
C TRP A 482 13.02 -22.52 10.09
N LEU A 483 13.85 -21.48 10.14
CA LEU A 483 14.80 -21.32 11.26
C LEU A 483 14.09 -21.13 12.61
N ALA A 484 12.98 -20.39 12.64
CA ALA A 484 12.17 -20.31 13.85
C ALA A 484 11.64 -21.68 14.26
N ALA A 485 11.06 -22.44 13.33
CA ALA A 485 10.51 -23.77 13.58
C ALA A 485 11.55 -24.69 14.24
N VAL A 486 12.79 -24.69 13.74
CA VAL A 486 13.88 -25.46 14.36
C VAL A 486 14.21 -24.93 15.77
N ARG A 487 14.34 -23.61 15.94
CA ARG A 487 14.65 -22.97 17.23
C ARG A 487 13.59 -23.16 18.30
N VAL A 488 12.34 -23.30 17.89
CA VAL A 488 11.19 -23.48 18.78
C VAL A 488 10.81 -24.96 18.97
N GLU A 489 11.62 -25.88 18.41
CA GLU A 489 11.50 -27.34 18.47
C GLU A 489 10.21 -27.87 17.81
N GLN A 490 9.81 -27.27 16.68
CA GLN A 490 8.65 -27.68 15.88
C GLN A 490 8.96 -27.71 14.36
N PRO A 491 10.07 -28.32 13.90
CA PRO A 491 10.43 -28.34 12.48
C PRO A 491 9.40 -29.02 11.59
N GLU A 492 8.63 -29.98 12.12
CA GLU A 492 7.59 -30.73 11.40
C GLU A 492 6.45 -29.84 10.87
N ARG A 493 6.23 -28.67 11.48
CA ARG A 493 5.21 -27.72 11.02
C ARG A 493 5.55 -27.03 9.71
N MET A 494 6.81 -27.05 9.29
CA MET A 494 7.28 -26.45 8.05
C MET A 494 7.50 -27.47 6.93
N THR A 495 7.46 -28.78 7.23
CA THR A 495 7.84 -29.83 6.27
C THR A 495 7.05 -29.76 4.97
N HIS A 496 5.74 -29.46 5.01
CA HIS A 496 4.93 -29.36 3.79
C HIS A 496 5.33 -28.15 2.93
N LEU A 497 5.61 -26.99 3.53
CA LEU A 497 6.04 -25.79 2.78
C LEU A 497 7.43 -25.98 2.19
N ILE A 498 8.37 -26.60 2.92
CA ILE A 498 9.71 -26.88 2.38
C ILE A 498 9.63 -27.86 1.22
N ALA A 499 8.83 -28.93 1.33
CA ALA A 499 8.62 -29.85 0.21
C ALA A 499 7.98 -29.17 -1.02
N GLN A 500 7.04 -28.24 -0.82
CA GLN A 500 6.49 -27.45 -1.93
C GLN A 500 7.54 -26.51 -2.54
N ALA A 501 8.40 -25.89 -1.72
CA ALA A 501 9.50 -25.05 -2.22
C ALA A 501 10.46 -25.85 -3.10
N ASP A 502 10.84 -27.06 -2.66
CA ASP A 502 11.69 -27.97 -3.43
C ASP A 502 11.03 -28.36 -4.76
N ALA A 503 9.72 -28.62 -4.77
CA ALA A 503 8.97 -28.89 -6.00
C ALA A 503 8.98 -27.70 -6.97
N VAL A 504 8.69 -26.48 -6.49
CA VAL A 504 8.74 -25.27 -7.32
C VAL A 504 10.13 -25.04 -7.91
N ILE A 505 11.19 -25.23 -7.10
CA ILE A 505 12.58 -25.10 -7.55
C ILE A 505 12.92 -26.13 -8.63
N ALA A 506 12.51 -27.39 -8.43
CA ALA A 506 12.74 -28.47 -9.39
C ALA A 506 12.00 -28.23 -10.70
N ASP A 507 10.71 -27.85 -10.64
CA ASP A 507 9.87 -27.63 -11.82
C ASP A 507 10.33 -26.43 -12.67
N LEU A 508 11.02 -25.46 -12.04
CA LEU A 508 11.66 -24.33 -12.73
C LEU A 508 13.06 -24.63 -13.27
N GLY A 509 13.61 -25.83 -13.02
CA GLY A 509 14.92 -26.24 -13.51
C GLY A 509 16.09 -25.72 -12.66
N GLU A 510 15.93 -25.68 -11.33
CA GLU A 510 16.96 -25.25 -10.38
C GLU A 510 17.40 -23.79 -10.55
N PRO A 511 16.50 -22.79 -10.37
CA PRO A 511 16.79 -21.38 -10.57
C PRO A 511 17.78 -20.84 -9.52
N LEU A 512 19.08 -21.01 -9.78
CA LEU A 512 20.17 -20.78 -8.82
C LEU A 512 20.13 -19.38 -8.19
N ALA A 513 19.79 -18.35 -8.97
CA ALA A 513 19.69 -16.98 -8.47
C ALA A 513 18.59 -16.81 -7.40
N TRP A 514 17.48 -17.55 -7.51
CA TRP A 514 16.36 -17.50 -6.56
C TRP A 514 16.55 -18.49 -5.40
N SER A 515 17.03 -19.71 -5.66
CA SER A 515 17.08 -20.79 -4.66
C SER A 515 18.25 -20.69 -3.68
N SER A 516 19.29 -19.92 -4.01
CA SER A 516 20.51 -19.81 -3.18
C SER A 516 20.23 -19.43 -1.72
N SER A 517 19.35 -18.46 -1.47
CA SER A 517 19.02 -18.03 -0.11
C SER A 517 18.29 -19.13 0.66
N LEU A 518 17.34 -19.84 0.05
CA LEU A 518 16.65 -20.97 0.68
C LEU A 518 17.62 -22.10 1.04
N HIS A 519 18.54 -22.47 0.14
CA HIS A 519 19.55 -23.48 0.47
C HIS A 519 20.48 -23.01 1.60
N TRP A 520 20.82 -21.71 1.67
CA TRP A 520 21.54 -21.18 2.82
C TRP A 520 20.75 -21.33 4.12
N TYR A 521 19.45 -21.03 4.13
CA TYR A 521 18.58 -21.31 5.27
C TYR A 521 18.57 -22.80 5.64
N GLY A 522 18.59 -23.71 4.65
CA GLY A 522 18.66 -25.15 4.91
C GLY A 522 19.97 -25.63 5.52
N VAL A 523 21.11 -25.06 5.11
CA VAL A 523 22.39 -25.28 5.80
C VAL A 523 22.27 -24.86 7.27
N GLN A 524 21.69 -23.69 7.53
CA GLN A 524 21.52 -23.20 8.90
C GLN A 524 20.55 -24.05 9.72
N ALA A 525 19.43 -24.47 9.13
CA ALA A 525 18.46 -25.35 9.77
C ALA A 525 19.08 -26.69 10.18
N ALA A 526 19.81 -27.34 9.26
CA ALA A 526 20.50 -28.61 9.55
C ALA A 526 21.54 -28.48 10.68
N ILE A 527 22.25 -27.34 10.74
CA ILE A 527 23.18 -27.04 11.83
C ILE A 527 22.44 -26.87 13.16
N LEU A 528 21.34 -26.10 13.15
CA LEU A 528 20.55 -25.83 14.35
C LEU A 528 19.81 -27.07 14.89
N ALA A 529 19.43 -27.99 14.00
CA ALA A 529 18.81 -29.26 14.34
C ALA A 529 19.83 -30.34 14.72
N GLU A 530 21.13 -30.05 14.67
CA GLU A 530 22.22 -31.00 14.92
C GLU A 530 22.17 -32.25 14.00
N HIS A 531 21.69 -32.08 12.76
CA HIS A 531 21.58 -33.13 11.75
C HIS A 531 22.48 -32.84 10.53
N PRO A 532 23.81 -33.03 10.63
CA PRO A 532 24.75 -32.67 9.57
C PRO A 532 24.55 -33.44 8.25
N ALA A 533 23.86 -34.58 8.26
CA ALA A 533 23.50 -35.30 7.03
C ALA A 533 22.51 -34.51 6.16
N GLU A 534 21.59 -33.76 6.78
CA GLU A 534 20.58 -32.94 6.10
C GLU A 534 21.17 -31.70 5.42
N LEU A 535 22.40 -31.31 5.78
CA LEU A 535 23.10 -30.19 5.16
C LEU A 535 23.55 -30.49 3.72
N VAL A 536 23.80 -31.76 3.38
CA VAL A 536 24.47 -32.17 2.14
C VAL A 536 23.74 -31.71 0.86
N PRO A 537 22.41 -31.85 0.71
CA PRO A 537 21.70 -31.36 -0.48
C PRO A 537 21.86 -29.85 -0.67
N HIS A 538 21.71 -29.09 0.42
CA HIS A 538 21.84 -27.63 0.39
C HIS A 538 23.26 -27.16 0.06
N ALA A 539 24.28 -27.80 0.65
CA ALA A 539 25.67 -27.46 0.33
C ALA A 539 26.03 -27.77 -1.13
N ARG A 540 25.50 -28.85 -1.72
CA ARG A 540 25.68 -29.16 -3.15
C ARG A 540 25.03 -28.12 -4.04
N ALA A 541 23.81 -27.68 -3.71
CA ALA A 541 23.12 -26.63 -4.45
C ALA A 541 23.89 -25.30 -4.39
N LEU A 542 24.37 -24.91 -3.21
CA LEU A 542 25.21 -23.72 -3.05
C LEU A 542 26.55 -23.82 -3.79
N ALA A 543 27.17 -25.01 -3.83
CA ALA A 543 28.39 -25.23 -4.59
C ALA A 543 28.17 -25.01 -6.10
N ARG A 544 27.03 -25.45 -6.66
CA ARG A 544 26.64 -25.13 -8.04
C ARG A 544 26.39 -23.64 -8.22
N ALA A 545 25.66 -23.01 -7.30
CA ALA A 545 25.41 -21.57 -7.34
C ALA A 545 26.70 -20.73 -7.29
N ALA A 546 27.74 -21.20 -6.59
CA ALA A 546 29.03 -20.54 -6.50
C ALA A 546 29.75 -20.38 -7.85
N GLU A 547 29.48 -21.27 -8.80
CA GLU A 547 30.01 -21.17 -10.17
C GLU A 547 29.30 -20.07 -10.97
N SER A 548 28.06 -19.73 -10.59
CA SER A 548 27.23 -18.76 -11.31
C SER A 548 27.45 -17.32 -10.85
N ASN A 549 27.54 -17.06 -9.54
CA ASN A 549 27.54 -15.68 -9.03
C ASN A 549 28.28 -15.53 -7.69
N GLN A 550 28.71 -14.29 -7.40
CA GLN A 550 29.51 -13.98 -6.21
C GLN A 550 28.75 -14.17 -4.89
N TYR A 551 27.42 -13.99 -4.90
CA TYR A 551 26.58 -14.21 -3.73
C TYR A 551 26.55 -15.69 -3.36
N GLY A 552 26.26 -16.57 -4.32
CA GLY A 552 26.35 -18.02 -4.17
C GLY A 552 27.76 -18.48 -3.74
N ALA A 553 28.81 -17.85 -4.27
CA ALA A 553 30.19 -18.15 -3.88
C ALA A 553 30.47 -17.82 -2.41
N ALA A 554 29.95 -16.69 -1.91
CA ALA A 554 30.05 -16.32 -0.50
C ALA A 554 29.27 -17.30 0.40
N LEU A 555 28.05 -17.69 0.01
CA LEU A 555 27.24 -18.66 0.74
C LEU A 555 27.90 -20.04 0.79
N ALA A 556 28.45 -20.52 -0.34
CA ALA A 556 29.15 -21.79 -0.40
C ALA A 556 30.45 -21.78 0.44
N ALA A 557 31.21 -20.68 0.41
CA ALA A 557 32.38 -20.51 1.26
C ALA A 557 32.02 -20.55 2.74
N ALA A 558 30.94 -19.85 3.14
CA ALA A 558 30.44 -19.89 4.51
C ALA A 558 29.94 -21.28 4.92
N GLY A 559 29.28 -22.02 4.03
CA GLY A 559 28.88 -23.41 4.27
C GLY A 559 30.08 -24.33 4.51
N ARG A 560 31.15 -24.19 3.71
CA ARG A 560 32.41 -24.94 3.92
C ARG A 560 33.08 -24.59 5.24
N ALA A 561 33.20 -23.30 5.57
CA ALA A 561 33.75 -22.87 6.86
C ALA A 561 32.94 -23.44 8.04
N TRP A 562 31.61 -23.45 7.95
CA TRP A 562 30.73 -24.08 8.93
C TRP A 562 30.97 -25.58 9.09
N LEU A 563 31.18 -26.32 7.99
CA LEU A 563 31.54 -27.74 8.08
C LEU A 563 32.85 -27.96 8.84
N GLY A 564 33.86 -27.11 8.62
CA GLY A 564 35.11 -27.15 9.39
C GLY A 564 34.88 -26.89 10.89
N VAL A 565 34.02 -25.93 11.22
CA VAL A 565 33.57 -25.67 12.61
C VAL A 565 32.91 -26.90 13.22
N LEU A 566 31.95 -27.53 12.54
CA LEU A 566 31.25 -28.72 13.04
C LEU A 566 32.17 -29.94 13.20
N GLN A 567 33.17 -30.08 12.34
CA GLN A 567 34.16 -31.15 12.43
C GLN A 567 35.15 -30.94 13.59
N GLY A 568 35.18 -29.75 14.20
CA GLY A 568 36.09 -29.42 15.30
C GLY A 568 37.45 -28.90 14.86
N HIS A 569 37.64 -28.62 13.57
CA HIS A 569 38.91 -28.12 13.03
C HIS A 569 38.69 -26.86 12.17
N PRO A 570 38.11 -25.77 12.71
CA PRO A 570 37.90 -24.55 11.93
C PRO A 570 39.22 -23.89 11.54
N ASP A 571 39.37 -23.55 10.26
CA ASP A 571 40.45 -22.66 9.79
C ASP A 571 40.07 -21.19 10.08
N PRO A 572 40.81 -20.48 10.95
CA PRO A 572 40.48 -19.09 11.30
C PRO A 572 40.50 -18.13 10.11
N ALA A 573 41.37 -18.35 9.12
CA ALA A 573 41.48 -17.49 7.95
C ALA A 573 40.28 -17.69 7.01
N GLU A 574 39.91 -18.95 6.75
CA GLU A 574 38.71 -19.26 5.94
C GLU A 574 37.43 -18.73 6.61
N VAL A 575 37.32 -18.85 7.94
CA VAL A 575 36.18 -18.33 8.71
C VAL A 575 36.10 -16.81 8.59
N GLU A 576 37.22 -16.10 8.74
CA GLU A 576 37.24 -14.64 8.61
C GLU A 576 36.88 -14.18 7.21
N ASP A 577 37.43 -14.80 6.17
CA ASP A 577 37.14 -14.48 4.78
C ASP A 577 35.67 -14.74 4.44
N ALA A 578 35.11 -15.88 4.88
CA ALA A 578 33.70 -16.20 4.70
C ALA A 578 32.79 -15.21 5.44
N ALA A 579 33.10 -14.86 6.69
CA ALA A 579 32.31 -13.91 7.47
C ALA A 579 32.30 -12.50 6.86
N ARG A 580 33.46 -12.05 6.35
CA ARG A 580 33.56 -10.78 5.61
C ARG A 580 32.83 -10.84 4.27
N ALA A 581 32.88 -11.98 3.56
CA ALA A 581 32.17 -12.17 2.30
C ALA A 581 30.64 -12.10 2.49
N LEU A 582 30.10 -12.76 3.53
CA LEU A 582 28.69 -12.68 3.90
C LEU A 582 28.27 -11.22 4.19
N THR A 583 29.11 -10.47 4.89
CA THR A 583 28.83 -9.07 5.24
C THR A 583 28.68 -8.17 4.01
N ARG A 584 29.43 -8.41 2.92
CA ARG A 584 29.28 -7.65 1.67
C ARG A 584 27.88 -7.76 1.05
N PHE A 585 27.13 -8.80 1.40
CA PHE A 585 25.78 -9.07 0.93
C PHE A 585 24.71 -8.90 2.03
N GLY A 586 25.03 -8.18 3.11
CA GLY A 586 24.09 -7.92 4.22
C GLY A 586 23.88 -9.08 5.19
N LEU A 587 24.65 -10.16 5.07
CA LEU A 587 24.57 -11.31 5.98
C LEU A 587 25.56 -11.16 7.15
N SER A 588 25.70 -9.93 7.69
CA SER A 588 26.64 -9.60 8.76
C SER A 588 26.37 -10.39 10.04
N TRP A 589 25.09 -10.61 10.36
CA TRP A 589 24.69 -11.44 11.49
C TRP A 589 25.15 -12.90 11.33
N ASP A 590 25.01 -13.46 10.13
CA ASP A 590 25.44 -14.83 9.84
C ASP A 590 26.96 -14.96 9.91
N GLY A 591 27.69 -13.98 9.35
CA GLY A 591 29.14 -13.91 9.45
C GLY A 591 29.63 -13.79 10.89
N ALA A 592 28.98 -12.92 11.70
CA ALA A 592 29.29 -12.79 13.11
C ALA A 592 29.01 -14.07 13.90
N ARG A 593 27.94 -14.79 13.57
CA ARG A 593 27.60 -16.08 14.19
C ARG A 593 28.66 -17.13 13.86
N LEU A 594 29.02 -17.26 12.58
CA LEU A 594 30.07 -18.18 12.13
C LEU A 594 31.39 -17.93 12.87
N ALA A 595 31.85 -16.67 12.93
CA ALA A 595 33.08 -16.31 13.63
C ALA A 595 33.00 -16.58 15.15
N SER A 596 31.85 -16.31 15.77
CA SER A 596 31.64 -16.59 17.21
C SER A 596 31.73 -18.09 17.52
N GLU A 597 31.15 -18.92 16.66
CA GLU A 597 31.06 -20.37 16.85
C GLU A 597 32.37 -21.09 16.51
N ALA A 598 33.11 -20.58 15.53
CA ALA A 598 34.47 -21.01 15.27
C ALA A 598 35.40 -20.71 16.46
N ALA A 599 35.29 -19.52 17.06
CA ALA A 599 36.11 -19.13 18.21
C ALA A 599 35.98 -20.07 19.42
N LEU A 600 34.83 -20.73 19.59
CA LEU A 600 34.60 -21.72 20.66
C LEU A 600 35.31 -23.05 20.41
N ARG A 601 35.78 -23.32 19.18
CA ARG A 601 36.33 -24.61 18.74
C ARG A 601 37.79 -24.54 18.27
N VAL A 602 38.37 -23.34 18.17
CA VAL A 602 39.81 -23.16 17.90
C VAL A 602 40.62 -23.32 19.18
N GLU A 603 41.71 -24.10 19.13
CA GLU A 603 42.59 -24.33 20.29
C GLU A 603 43.47 -23.11 20.62
N ASP A 604 43.91 -22.35 19.62
CA ASP A 604 44.75 -21.16 19.81
C ASP A 604 43.94 -19.97 20.36
N THR A 605 44.25 -19.54 21.58
CA THR A 605 43.67 -18.37 22.25
C THR A 605 43.79 -17.09 21.40
N ARG A 606 44.88 -16.92 20.64
CA ARG A 606 45.06 -15.73 19.80
C ARG A 606 44.09 -15.74 18.62
N ALA A 607 43.99 -16.87 17.92
CA ALA A 607 43.01 -17.06 16.86
C ALA A 607 41.55 -16.94 17.37
N ALA A 608 41.22 -17.52 18.51
CA ALA A 608 39.90 -17.37 19.14
C ALA A 608 39.58 -15.89 19.45
N THR A 609 40.55 -15.13 19.98
CA THR A 609 40.39 -13.70 20.26
C THR A 609 40.20 -12.89 18.97
N ALA A 610 40.93 -13.21 17.89
CA ALA A 610 40.78 -12.57 16.60
C ALA A 610 39.39 -12.81 16.01
N LEU A 611 38.90 -14.05 16.04
CA LEU A 611 37.56 -14.41 15.55
C LEU A 611 36.44 -13.73 16.36
N LEU A 612 36.58 -13.62 17.69
CA LEU A 612 35.64 -12.85 18.50
C LEU A 612 35.66 -11.35 18.18
N GLN A 613 36.83 -10.81 17.83
CA GLN A 613 36.94 -9.43 17.39
C GLN A 613 36.27 -9.21 16.02
N VAL A 614 36.44 -10.14 15.08
CA VAL A 614 35.69 -10.15 13.81
C VAL A 614 34.19 -10.16 14.09
N ALA A 615 33.70 -11.09 14.92
CA ALA A 615 32.28 -11.19 15.26
C ALA A 615 31.72 -9.89 15.86
N ARG A 616 32.48 -9.20 16.73
CA ARG A 616 32.08 -7.91 17.31
C ARG A 616 32.00 -6.81 16.27
N THR A 617 33.00 -6.69 15.40
CA THR A 617 33.02 -5.68 14.33
C THR A 617 31.84 -5.86 13.38
N LEU A 618 31.49 -7.11 13.04
CA LEU A 618 30.38 -7.41 12.14
C LEU A 618 28.99 -7.17 12.75
N ARG A 619 28.85 -7.16 14.08
CA ARG A 619 27.57 -6.86 14.77
C ARG A 619 27.28 -5.36 14.92
N LEU A 620 28.26 -4.50 14.68
CA LEU A 620 28.02 -3.06 14.71
C LEU A 620 27.18 -2.67 13.50
N PRO A 621 26.07 -1.91 13.68
CA PRO A 621 25.21 -1.53 12.57
C PRO A 621 26.02 -0.72 11.55
N ALA A 622 25.92 -1.10 10.28
CA ALA A 622 26.54 -0.39 9.16
C ALA A 622 25.90 0.99 8.88
N SER A 623 25.03 1.48 9.78
CA SER A 623 24.36 2.77 9.68
C SER A 623 25.29 3.92 10.10
N ALA A 624 26.29 4.16 9.28
CA ALA A 624 26.60 5.49 8.79
C ALA A 624 27.06 5.31 7.34
N PRO A 625 26.63 6.14 6.38
CA PRO A 625 27.37 6.22 5.13
C PRO A 625 28.81 6.53 5.54
N THR A 626 29.70 5.58 5.31
CA THR A 626 31.09 5.94 5.09
C THR A 626 31.03 6.61 3.72
N SER A 627 30.70 7.90 3.72
CA SER A 627 30.93 8.73 2.56
C SER A 627 32.37 8.47 2.19
N GLU A 628 32.57 7.90 1.01
CA GLU A 628 33.82 8.06 0.30
C GLU A 628 34.26 9.51 0.49
N VAL A 629 35.53 9.65 0.82
CA VAL A 629 36.22 10.88 1.15
C VAL A 629 35.94 11.94 0.07
N ALA A 630 34.84 12.67 0.22
CA ALA A 630 34.75 14.02 -0.26
C ALA A 630 35.59 14.82 0.74
N GLU A 631 36.76 15.28 0.30
CA GLU A 631 37.51 16.29 1.03
C GLU A 631 36.61 17.53 1.22
N GLU A 632 35.91 17.59 2.35
CA GLU A 632 35.47 18.87 2.90
C GLU A 632 36.72 19.73 3.08
N PRO A 633 36.70 21.01 2.67
CA PRO A 633 37.87 21.87 2.80
C PRO A 633 38.29 21.90 4.26
N LYS A 634 39.54 21.50 4.52
CA LYS A 634 40.17 21.55 5.85
C LYS A 634 39.97 22.95 6.44
N GLY A 635 39.04 23.08 7.39
CA GLY A 635 38.78 24.35 8.07
C GLY A 635 37.36 24.59 8.55
N SER A 636 36.32 23.92 8.00
CA SER A 636 34.95 24.13 8.47
C SER A 636 34.65 23.30 9.73
N LEU A 637 34.22 23.99 10.80
CA LEU A 637 33.73 23.36 12.02
C LEU A 637 32.28 22.90 11.82
N SER A 638 31.89 21.80 12.49
CA SER A 638 30.47 21.44 12.57
C SER A 638 29.67 22.49 13.34
N ALA A 639 28.34 22.55 13.15
CA ALA A 639 27.47 23.50 13.85
C ALA A 639 27.69 23.51 15.38
N ARG A 640 27.88 22.32 15.98
CA ARG A 640 28.13 22.20 17.42
C ARG A 640 29.54 22.62 17.84
N GLU A 641 30.52 22.41 16.96
CA GLU A 641 31.89 22.88 17.17
C GLU A 641 32.00 24.41 17.01
N ALA A 642 31.21 25.00 16.11
CA ALA A 642 31.09 26.44 15.90
C ALA A 642 30.54 27.15 17.15
N GLU A 643 29.48 26.61 17.76
CA GLU A 643 28.92 27.13 19.03
C GLU A 643 29.93 27.09 20.18
N VAL A 644 30.71 26.01 20.27
CA VAL A 644 31.80 25.89 21.26
C VAL A 644 32.92 26.88 20.93
N ALA A 645 33.30 27.02 19.65
CA ALA A 645 34.33 27.95 19.20
C ALA A 645 34.00 29.41 19.52
N GLU A 646 32.75 29.83 19.32
CA GLU A 646 32.27 31.19 19.63
C GLU A 646 32.49 31.51 21.13
N LEU A 647 32.09 30.61 22.02
CA LEU A 647 32.25 30.78 23.46
C LEU A 647 33.72 30.77 23.91
N LEU A 648 34.58 30.01 23.21
CA LEU A 648 36.02 30.00 23.48
C LEU A 648 36.70 31.31 23.09
N VAL A 649 36.33 31.91 21.96
CA VAL A 649 36.86 33.21 21.52
C VAL A 649 36.43 34.33 22.48
N LEU A 650 35.21 34.25 23.02
CA LEU A 650 34.68 35.15 24.05
C LEU A 650 35.32 34.96 25.45
N GLY A 651 36.27 34.04 25.60
CA GLY A 651 37.03 33.85 26.84
C GLY A 651 36.25 33.15 27.97
N VAL A 652 35.10 32.55 27.66
CA VAL A 652 34.26 31.84 28.62
C VAL A 652 34.95 30.54 29.07
N THR A 653 34.85 30.19 30.35
CA THR A 653 35.46 28.95 30.86
C THR A 653 34.72 27.71 30.36
N TYR A 654 35.37 26.54 30.32
CA TYR A 654 34.70 25.29 29.84
C TYR A 654 33.46 24.92 30.66
N ARG A 655 33.45 25.28 31.95
CA ARG A 655 32.31 25.07 32.85
C ARG A 655 31.13 25.98 32.46
N GLU A 656 31.39 27.25 32.20
CA GLU A 656 30.35 28.21 31.80
C GLU A 656 29.86 27.95 30.38
N ALA A 657 30.75 27.57 29.46
CA ALA A 657 30.38 27.15 28.11
C ALA A 657 29.50 25.90 28.15
N GLY A 658 29.81 24.95 29.03
CA GLY A 658 28.98 23.77 29.27
C GLY A 658 27.59 24.14 29.79
N ALA A 659 27.52 25.08 30.74
CA ALA A 659 26.24 25.56 31.26
C ALA A 659 25.39 26.26 30.19
N ARG A 660 25.98 27.11 29.33
CA ARG A 660 25.28 27.82 28.26
C ARG A 660 24.79 26.89 27.14
N LEU A 661 25.54 25.83 26.88
CA LEU A 661 25.24 24.84 25.84
C LEU A 661 24.50 23.60 26.37
N TYR A 662 24.12 23.57 27.66
CA TYR A 662 23.48 22.44 28.32
C TYR A 662 24.25 21.11 28.18
N ILE A 663 25.59 21.15 28.30
CA ILE A 663 26.48 19.98 28.26
C ILE A 663 27.52 20.03 29.39
N SER A 664 28.11 18.89 29.73
CA SER A 664 29.16 18.85 30.76
C SER A 664 30.45 19.54 30.30
N ALA A 665 31.21 20.11 31.24
CA ALA A 665 32.53 20.71 30.95
C ALA A 665 33.49 19.72 30.26
N LYS A 666 33.38 18.43 30.59
CA LYS A 666 34.13 17.33 29.94
C LYS A 666 33.75 17.17 28.47
N THR A 667 32.48 17.38 28.14
CA THR A 667 32.00 17.34 26.74
C THR A 667 32.52 18.55 25.96
N VAL A 668 32.55 19.74 26.57
CA VAL A 668 33.17 20.94 25.97
C VAL A 668 34.66 20.69 25.70
N GLU A 669 35.39 20.11 26.65
CA GLU A 669 36.80 19.75 26.47
C GLU A 669 37.02 18.79 25.29
N HIS A 670 36.14 17.79 25.15
CA HIS A 670 36.14 16.88 24.00
C HIS A 670 35.89 17.62 22.68
N HIS A 671 34.97 18.60 22.66
CA HIS A 671 34.75 19.44 21.48
C HIS A 671 35.98 20.31 21.18
N VAL A 672 36.60 20.95 22.18
CA VAL A 672 37.83 21.76 21.98
C VAL A 672 38.96 20.91 21.41
N ALA A 673 39.14 19.68 21.89
CA ALA A 673 40.16 18.76 21.38
C ALA A 673 39.92 18.38 19.91
N ARG A 674 38.65 18.22 19.49
CA ARG A 674 38.29 17.98 18.08
C ARG A 674 38.52 19.21 17.22
N ILE A 675 38.09 20.39 17.67
CA ILE A 675 38.32 21.67 16.99
C ILE A 675 39.83 21.89 16.78
N ARG A 676 40.64 21.69 17.83
CA ARG A 676 42.10 21.82 17.76
C ARG A 676 42.72 20.87 16.75
N ARG A 677 42.29 19.60 16.73
CA ARG A 677 42.78 18.61 15.74
C ARG A 677 42.35 18.97 14.32
N ARG A 678 41.12 19.47 14.15
CA ARG A 678 40.53 19.82 12.85
C ARG A 678 41.15 21.07 12.24
N LEU A 679 41.50 22.06 13.07
CA LEU A 679 42.19 23.27 12.66
C LEU A 679 43.72 23.13 12.65
N GLY A 680 44.27 22.04 13.20
CA GLY A 680 45.72 21.82 13.25
C GLY A 680 46.46 22.70 14.26
N ALA A 681 45.76 23.32 15.21
CA ALA A 681 46.37 24.24 16.17
C ALA A 681 47.26 23.49 17.19
N GLY A 682 48.54 23.84 17.24
CA GLY A 682 49.53 23.31 18.18
C GLY A 682 49.40 23.86 19.60
N SER A 683 48.82 25.06 19.77
CA SER A 683 48.62 25.69 21.08
C SER A 683 47.23 26.33 21.26
N ARG A 684 46.87 26.65 22.51
CA ARG A 684 45.59 27.35 22.81
C ARG A 684 45.53 28.75 22.18
N SER A 685 46.64 29.48 22.20
CA SER A 685 46.73 30.82 21.59
C SER A 685 46.62 30.76 20.07
N GLU A 686 47.23 29.76 19.45
CA GLU A 686 47.11 29.49 18.01
C GLU A 686 45.67 29.09 17.63
N LEU A 687 45.03 28.22 18.42
CA LEU A 687 43.62 27.86 18.23
C LEU A 687 42.71 29.09 18.24
N LEU A 688 42.85 29.97 19.24
CA LEU A 688 42.04 31.20 19.33
C LEU A 688 42.31 32.18 18.19
N SER A 689 43.56 32.26 17.72
CA SER A 689 43.93 33.08 16.56
C SER A 689 43.27 32.58 15.28
N MET A 690 43.30 31.26 15.04
CA MET A 690 42.67 30.63 13.88
C MET A 690 41.15 30.76 13.90
N LEU A 691 40.52 30.63 15.07
CA LEU A 691 39.07 30.82 15.22
C LEU A 691 38.64 32.25 14.90
N ARG A 692 39.41 33.27 15.34
CA ARG A 692 39.14 34.67 14.99
C ARG A 692 39.33 34.93 13.49
N ALA A 693 40.35 34.34 12.87
CA ALA A 693 40.58 34.44 11.43
C ALA A 693 39.43 33.81 10.61
N LEU A 694 38.75 32.81 11.18
CA LEU A 694 37.55 32.17 10.61
C LEU A 694 36.24 32.92 10.92
N GLY A 695 36.29 34.06 11.60
CA GLY A 695 35.15 34.93 11.85
C GLY A 695 34.40 34.70 13.18
N TYR A 696 34.85 33.75 14.00
CA TYR A 696 34.24 33.51 15.32
C TYR A 696 34.63 34.62 16.31
N GLY A 697 33.65 35.12 17.08
CA GLY A 697 33.81 36.23 18.04
C GLY A 697 33.69 37.63 17.44
N SER A 698 33.14 37.77 16.22
CA SER A 698 32.96 39.06 15.53
C SER A 698 31.57 39.72 15.71
N GLY A 699 30.69 39.18 16.56
CA GLY A 699 29.35 39.74 16.80
C GLY A 699 29.02 39.92 18.28
N SER A 700 29.22 41.14 18.80
CA SER A 700 28.46 41.74 19.93
C SER A 700 28.81 43.23 20.10
N THR A 701 28.49 44.05 19.10
CA THR A 701 28.20 45.49 19.28
C THR A 701 27.25 45.92 18.18
N GLU A 702 25.94 45.84 18.44
CA GLU A 702 24.91 46.85 18.09
C GLU A 702 23.49 46.32 18.40
N VAL A 703 22.81 47.10 19.27
CA VAL A 703 21.38 47.22 19.64
C VAL A 703 20.62 46.00 20.17
#